data_AF-A0A9D3XD78-F1
#
_entry.id   AF-A0A9D3XD78-F1
#
_cell.length_a   1.000
_cell.length_b   1.000
_cell.length_c   1.000
_cell.angle_alpha   90.00
_cell.angle_beta   90.00
_cell.angle_gamma   90.00
#
_symmetry.space_group_name_H-M   'P 1'
#
loop_
_entity.id
_entity.type
_entity.pdbx_description
1 polymer ?
#
loop_
_entity_poly.entity_id
_entity_poly.type
_entity_poly.pdbx_seq_one_letter_code
_entity_poly.pdbx_strand_id
1 'polypeptide(L)'
;MGKKVKKEVEPPPKDVFDPLSIESKKAATVVLMLNSPEEEVLAKACDAIYKFASKGDENKVTLLSLGAVEPLFKLVSHEDPLVRRNAIMVFGIMASNNDVRKLLRELDVTNSVIARLAPEEDIVVHEFASLCLAHMAVEYTSKVQIFEQGGLEPLIRLLSSPDPDVKKNSVECIYHLVQDFQSRAAVRELNAIPALLELLKSEYPVVQLLALKTFGVISNDRETRIILRENQGLDHLFKILETKEFNDLHVEALAVVANCLEDVDTMQLLQQTGGLKKLLSFAEMSTIPDIQKNAAKAITKAAYDPENRKILHEEEIEKCLITLLGTDNDGAKAAASQAISAMCENLASKDAFGIQGIPQLVQLLSSENEEVKEAAAIALANLTTASPGNASAVAEAEGIEPLINVLSAKRDETVANAATVLTNMATQEPLRLSIHGVMNAIVEPLQSTNSLVQSKAALTVAAFGCDADARTELRNASGLEPLVKLLHSKNDEVRRNACWAVMVCASDELTAVELCRLGALDILEEINLSTGRKNNFSEGALDKLLDNNLSQKYSQMGYLSSSNIITDGFYDYGQVKPGVKLLSLEELSIQELNDHRAIILVNAKLPEASLSAEDKSQDLSYGRTTSSSSIRKSSKERASSAVVSPVEEKQESSGRSPSSLSKSSTREKGSRKGKGKKEEDKPKEEEELQTMPKVQQEVILEKLLWLPPFDSILLDYIIDASKIILPLTTTKEQVVALALFVADKMGGPIERDKLHEFSWELHISEIEFELKCNVVPIGKIKKGTFYHRALLFKVIADRIGIGCSLVRGEYGRAWNEVKLVDDSPQGITGLLLPPQTYIVELMYQPGCLMKQGSAEADYYLCI
;
A
#
# COMPACT_ATOMS: atom_id res chain seq x y z
N MET A 1 27.07 9.60 95.70
CA MET A 1 26.24 8.93 96.75
C MET A 1 24.79 9.37 96.59
N GLY A 2 23.81 8.58 97.04
CA GLY A 2 22.39 8.98 97.01
C GLY A 2 21.43 7.79 97.09
N LYS A 3 21.16 7.29 98.31
CA LYS A 3 20.15 6.24 98.50
C LYS A 3 18.75 6.83 98.30
N LYS A 4 17.96 6.31 97.35
CA LYS A 4 16.50 6.47 97.36
C LYS A 4 15.86 5.37 98.20
N VAL A 5 14.74 5.69 98.84
CA VAL A 5 14.04 4.87 99.83
C VAL A 5 13.20 3.79 99.14
N LYS A 6 13.15 2.58 99.70
CA LYS A 6 12.13 1.58 99.34
C LYS A 6 10.76 2.15 99.71
N LYS A 7 9.90 2.39 98.72
CA LYS A 7 8.45 2.49 98.96
C LYS A 7 7.91 1.07 98.90
N GLU A 8 7.26 0.61 99.97
CA GLU A 8 6.60 -0.69 99.96
C GLU A 8 5.40 -0.64 99.01
N VAL A 9 5.23 -1.72 98.25
CA VAL A 9 4.11 -1.89 97.31
C VAL A 9 3.15 -2.86 97.97
N GLU A 10 1.86 -2.51 98.00
CA GLU A 10 0.83 -3.39 98.55
C GLU A 10 0.77 -4.70 97.75
N PRO A 11 0.51 -5.85 98.40
CA PRO A 11 0.37 -7.11 97.69
C PRO A 11 -0.84 -7.04 96.74
N PRO A 12 -0.73 -7.58 95.51
CA PRO A 12 -1.86 -7.62 94.60
C PRO A 12 -3.03 -8.42 95.19
N PRO A 13 -4.28 -8.12 94.78
CA PRO A 13 -5.45 -8.91 95.19
C PRO A 13 -5.26 -10.37 94.78
N LYS A 14 -5.80 -11.30 95.59
CA LYS A 14 -5.49 -12.74 95.51
C LYS A 14 -6.14 -13.48 94.33
N ASP A 15 -6.93 -12.79 93.52
CA ASP A 15 -7.74 -13.36 92.44
C ASP A 15 -7.18 -13.03 91.04
N VAL A 16 -5.85 -12.96 90.92
CA VAL A 16 -5.16 -12.93 89.62
C VAL A 16 -4.88 -14.37 89.19
N PHE A 17 -5.65 -14.88 88.22
CA PHE A 17 -5.37 -16.15 87.57
C PHE A 17 -4.13 -16.05 86.68
N ASP A 18 -3.34 -17.13 86.62
CA ASP A 18 -2.25 -17.25 85.65
C ASP A 18 -2.80 -17.16 84.20
N PRO A 19 -2.13 -16.45 83.28
CA PRO A 19 -2.61 -16.25 81.92
C PRO A 19 -2.63 -17.58 81.15
N LEU A 20 -3.83 -17.98 80.71
CA LEU A 20 -4.05 -19.21 79.94
C LEU A 20 -3.33 -19.16 78.58
N SER A 21 -2.40 -20.10 78.37
CA SER A 21 -1.74 -20.33 77.08
C SER A 21 -2.68 -21.10 76.13
N ILE A 22 -3.50 -20.35 75.39
CA ILE A 22 -4.47 -20.90 74.42
C ILE A 22 -3.75 -21.36 73.13
N GLU A 23 -2.92 -22.40 73.24
CA GLU A 23 -2.25 -23.04 72.11
C GLU A 23 -3.10 -24.17 71.50
N SER A 24 -4.00 -23.81 70.59
CA SER A 24 -4.77 -24.80 69.82
C SER A 24 -3.96 -25.35 68.63
N LYS A 25 -3.83 -26.68 68.55
CA LYS A 25 -3.06 -27.38 67.50
C LYS A 25 -3.90 -27.81 66.28
N LYS A 26 -5.15 -27.35 66.16
CA LYS A 26 -6.06 -27.71 65.05
C LYS A 26 -6.66 -26.47 64.41
N ALA A 27 -6.44 -26.27 63.11
CA ALA A 27 -6.92 -25.10 62.36
C ALA A 27 -8.44 -24.87 62.53
N ALA A 28 -9.27 -25.93 62.44
CA ALA A 28 -10.72 -25.85 62.65
C ALA A 28 -11.11 -25.27 64.03
N THR A 29 -10.35 -25.58 65.09
CA THR A 29 -10.59 -25.04 66.43
C THR A 29 -10.17 -23.56 66.51
N VAL A 30 -9.11 -23.16 65.82
CA VAL A 30 -8.69 -21.74 65.75
C VAL A 30 -9.70 -20.92 64.94
N VAL A 31 -10.27 -21.47 63.86
CA VAL A 31 -11.33 -20.81 63.08
C VAL A 31 -12.60 -20.60 63.92
N LEU A 32 -12.97 -21.56 64.79
CA LEU A 32 -14.06 -21.36 65.74
C LEU A 32 -13.78 -20.24 66.74
N MET A 33 -12.53 -20.08 67.21
CA MET A 33 -12.11 -19.02 68.12
C MET A 33 -12.29 -17.60 67.56
N LEU A 34 -12.42 -17.42 66.24
CA LEU A 34 -12.74 -16.13 65.60
C LEU A 34 -14.14 -15.59 65.92
N ASN A 35 -14.98 -16.36 66.59
CA ASN A 35 -16.31 -15.94 67.07
C ASN A 35 -16.35 -15.77 68.60
N SER A 36 -15.18 -15.65 69.24
CA SER A 36 -15.05 -15.35 70.66
C SER A 36 -15.48 -13.90 70.97
N PRO A 37 -16.13 -13.62 72.11
CA PRO A 37 -16.32 -12.25 72.59
C PRO A 37 -15.04 -11.64 73.19
N GLU A 38 -14.07 -12.48 73.58
CA GLU A 38 -12.84 -12.06 74.25
C GLU A 38 -11.77 -11.62 73.23
N GLU A 39 -11.35 -10.36 73.29
CA GLU A 39 -10.41 -9.74 72.33
C GLU A 39 -9.04 -10.45 72.30
N GLU A 40 -8.51 -10.86 73.46
CA GLU A 40 -7.25 -11.60 73.54
C GLU A 40 -7.32 -12.95 72.81
N VAL A 41 -8.50 -13.60 72.80
CA VAL A 41 -8.75 -14.86 72.09
C VAL A 41 -8.83 -14.61 70.58
N LEU A 42 -9.49 -13.53 70.15
CA LEU A 42 -9.55 -13.11 68.75
C LEU A 42 -8.14 -12.77 68.21
N ALA A 43 -7.37 -11.98 68.95
CA ALA A 43 -6.00 -11.61 68.57
C ALA A 43 -5.08 -12.83 68.44
N LYS A 44 -5.13 -13.77 69.41
CA LYS A 44 -4.42 -15.06 69.38
C LYS A 44 -4.89 -15.96 68.22
N ALA A 45 -6.19 -15.98 67.92
CA ALA A 45 -6.74 -16.76 66.81
C ALA A 45 -6.25 -16.26 65.45
N CYS A 46 -6.33 -14.94 65.21
CA CYS A 46 -5.84 -14.33 63.98
C CYS A 46 -4.32 -14.52 63.79
N ASP A 47 -3.51 -14.34 64.83
CA ASP A 47 -2.06 -14.60 64.80
C ASP A 47 -1.73 -16.07 64.47
N ALA A 48 -2.44 -17.02 65.09
CA ALA A 48 -2.27 -18.45 64.82
C ALA A 48 -2.69 -18.83 63.38
N ILE A 49 -3.74 -18.19 62.84
CA ILE A 49 -4.19 -18.36 61.46
C ILE A 49 -3.19 -17.74 60.47
N TYR A 50 -2.66 -16.55 60.74
CA TYR A 50 -1.61 -15.92 59.95
C TYR A 50 -0.37 -16.84 59.86
N LYS A 51 0.12 -17.33 61.01
CA LYS A 51 1.22 -18.30 61.11
C LYS A 51 0.94 -19.66 60.47
N PHE A 52 -0.31 -19.96 60.11
CA PHE A 52 -0.70 -21.16 59.36
C PHE A 52 -0.79 -20.87 57.85
N ALA A 53 -1.48 -19.79 57.45
CA ALA A 53 -1.63 -19.35 56.07
C ALA A 53 -0.29 -19.04 55.39
N SER A 54 0.65 -18.40 56.10
CA SER A 54 1.98 -18.04 55.58
C SER A 54 2.92 -19.24 55.33
N LYS A 55 2.49 -20.48 55.63
CA LYS A 55 3.28 -21.71 55.39
C LYS A 55 3.00 -22.39 54.04
N GLY A 56 2.00 -21.95 53.29
CA GLY A 56 1.71 -22.48 51.94
C GLY A 56 0.24 -22.43 51.55
N ASP A 57 -0.04 -22.54 50.26
CA ASP A 57 -1.40 -22.40 49.70
C ASP A 57 -2.36 -23.50 50.14
N GLU A 58 -1.89 -24.72 50.40
CA GLU A 58 -2.70 -25.80 50.97
C GLU A 58 -3.36 -25.39 52.30
N ASN A 59 -2.66 -24.58 53.11
CA ASN A 59 -3.21 -24.05 54.36
C ASN A 59 -4.23 -22.93 54.11
N LYS A 60 -4.05 -22.12 53.07
CA LYS A 60 -5.01 -21.08 52.66
C LYS A 60 -6.32 -21.73 52.17
N VAL A 61 -6.22 -22.74 51.32
CA VAL A 61 -7.35 -23.56 50.86
C VAL A 61 -8.01 -24.30 52.03
N THR A 62 -7.22 -24.82 52.99
CA THR A 62 -7.75 -25.43 54.22
C THR A 62 -8.56 -24.41 55.04
N LEU A 63 -8.03 -23.21 55.28
CA LEU A 63 -8.74 -22.14 56.01
C LEU A 63 -10.01 -21.68 55.29
N LEU A 64 -9.97 -21.60 53.96
CA LEU A 64 -11.13 -21.31 53.12
C LEU A 64 -12.22 -22.39 53.28
N SER A 65 -11.84 -23.68 53.21
CA SER A 65 -12.76 -24.82 53.39
C SER A 65 -13.36 -24.92 54.80
N LEU A 66 -12.71 -24.31 55.80
CA LEU A 66 -13.18 -24.21 57.18
C LEU A 66 -14.06 -22.97 57.43
N GLY A 67 -14.29 -22.12 56.43
CA GLY A 67 -15.12 -20.92 56.56
C GLY A 67 -14.44 -19.74 57.28
N ALA A 68 -13.10 -19.69 57.31
CA ALA A 68 -12.38 -18.67 58.09
C ALA A 68 -12.60 -17.23 57.61
N VAL A 69 -12.91 -17.02 56.33
CA VAL A 69 -12.95 -15.68 55.69
C VAL A 69 -14.09 -14.80 56.22
N GLU A 70 -15.28 -15.36 56.46
CA GLU A 70 -16.45 -14.60 56.93
C GLU A 70 -16.29 -14.03 58.36
N PRO A 71 -15.79 -14.78 59.37
CA PRO A 71 -15.43 -14.20 60.66
C PRO A 71 -14.31 -13.17 60.54
N LEU A 72 -13.24 -13.47 59.79
CA LEU A 72 -12.12 -12.55 59.60
C LEU A 72 -12.55 -11.20 58.99
N PHE A 73 -13.47 -11.20 58.03
CA PHE A 73 -14.01 -9.97 57.43
C PHE A 73 -14.60 -9.02 58.49
N LYS A 74 -15.36 -9.56 59.45
CA LYS A 74 -15.94 -8.77 60.56
C LYS A 74 -14.84 -8.18 61.45
N LEU A 75 -13.75 -8.92 61.65
CA LEU A 75 -12.61 -8.50 62.46
C LEU A 75 -11.72 -7.43 61.78
N VAL A 76 -11.74 -7.32 60.45
CA VAL A 76 -11.06 -6.23 59.70
C VAL A 76 -11.61 -4.84 60.04
N SER A 77 -12.78 -4.74 60.69
CA SER A 77 -13.35 -3.49 61.21
C SER A 77 -13.62 -3.55 62.74
N HIS A 78 -12.86 -4.38 63.47
CA HIS A 78 -12.96 -4.47 64.94
C HIS A 78 -12.48 -3.18 65.64
N GLU A 79 -13.05 -2.87 66.81
CA GLU A 79 -12.71 -1.68 67.59
C GLU A 79 -11.27 -1.76 68.13
N ASP A 80 -10.92 -2.84 68.84
CA ASP A 80 -9.53 -3.09 69.25
C ASP A 80 -8.55 -3.13 68.05
N PRO A 81 -7.48 -2.29 68.06
CA PRO A 81 -6.47 -2.27 67.01
C PRO A 81 -5.69 -3.57 66.84
N LEU A 82 -5.47 -4.38 67.89
CA LEU A 82 -4.65 -5.59 67.78
C LEU A 82 -5.41 -6.72 67.05
N VAL A 83 -6.70 -6.90 67.36
CA VAL A 83 -7.61 -7.78 66.62
C VAL A 83 -7.73 -7.34 65.17
N ARG A 84 -7.95 -6.03 64.93
CA ARG A 84 -8.06 -5.46 63.57
C ARG A 84 -6.79 -5.66 62.73
N ARG A 85 -5.63 -5.40 63.34
CA ARG A 85 -4.31 -5.64 62.74
C ARG A 85 -4.09 -7.12 62.42
N ASN A 86 -4.32 -8.01 63.37
CA ASN A 86 -4.08 -9.44 63.12
C ASN A 86 -5.07 -9.99 62.08
N ALA A 87 -6.29 -9.46 61.98
CA ALA A 87 -7.25 -9.82 60.93
C ALA A 87 -6.79 -9.38 59.54
N ILE A 88 -6.32 -8.13 59.37
CA ILE A 88 -5.84 -7.66 58.06
C ILE A 88 -4.53 -8.36 57.63
N MET A 89 -3.66 -8.72 58.58
CA MET A 89 -2.48 -9.56 58.33
C MET A 89 -2.84 -10.91 57.71
N VAL A 90 -3.91 -11.56 58.19
CA VAL A 90 -4.42 -12.78 57.57
C VAL A 90 -4.92 -12.51 56.15
N PHE A 91 -5.70 -11.45 55.94
CA PHE A 91 -6.25 -11.10 54.62
C PHE A 91 -5.16 -10.85 53.56
N GLY A 92 -4.12 -10.07 53.86
CA GLY A 92 -3.04 -9.79 52.92
C GLY A 92 -2.32 -11.06 52.43
N ILE A 93 -2.05 -12.01 53.31
CA ILE A 93 -1.47 -13.32 52.96
C ILE A 93 -2.47 -14.20 52.21
N MET A 94 -3.71 -14.27 52.68
CA MET A 94 -4.74 -15.14 52.11
C MET A 94 -5.15 -14.72 50.68
N ALA A 95 -5.14 -13.42 50.38
CA ALA A 95 -5.48 -12.87 49.05
C ALA A 95 -4.50 -13.29 47.92
N SER A 96 -3.32 -13.80 48.24
CA SER A 96 -2.44 -14.39 47.20
C SER A 96 -3.08 -15.60 46.50
N ASN A 97 -4.03 -16.30 47.14
CA ASN A 97 -4.72 -17.46 46.58
C ASN A 97 -5.99 -17.06 45.76
N ASN A 98 -6.16 -17.67 44.59
CA ASN A 98 -7.22 -17.34 43.63
C ASN A 98 -8.65 -17.58 44.18
N ASP A 99 -8.90 -18.73 44.81
CA ASP A 99 -10.22 -19.07 45.33
C ASP A 99 -10.60 -18.18 46.52
N VAL A 100 -9.61 -17.73 47.30
CA VAL A 100 -9.83 -16.73 48.35
C VAL A 100 -10.20 -15.37 47.77
N ARG A 101 -9.50 -14.86 46.76
CA ARG A 101 -9.86 -13.56 46.13
C ARG A 101 -11.27 -13.56 45.56
N LYS A 102 -11.70 -14.69 44.98
CA LYS A 102 -13.08 -14.87 44.53
C LYS A 102 -14.07 -14.64 45.67
N LEU A 103 -13.86 -15.27 46.84
CA LEU A 103 -14.73 -15.09 48.00
C LEU A 103 -14.63 -13.68 48.61
N LEU A 104 -13.42 -13.08 48.67
CA LEU A 104 -13.23 -11.69 49.14
C LEU A 104 -14.00 -10.68 48.27
N ARG A 105 -14.07 -10.91 46.95
CA ARG A 105 -14.93 -10.12 46.05
C ARG A 105 -16.42 -10.37 46.30
N GLU A 106 -16.83 -11.63 46.47
CA GLU A 106 -18.23 -12.00 46.75
C GLU A 106 -18.75 -11.45 48.09
N LEU A 107 -17.84 -11.11 49.02
CA LEU A 107 -18.11 -10.43 50.30
C LEU A 107 -17.92 -8.89 50.25
N ASP A 108 -17.59 -8.30 49.09
CA ASP A 108 -17.27 -6.87 48.87
C ASP A 108 -16.33 -6.25 49.94
N VAL A 109 -15.29 -7.00 50.34
CA VAL A 109 -14.38 -6.57 51.42
C VAL A 109 -13.56 -5.32 51.07
N THR A 110 -13.48 -4.98 49.79
CA THR A 110 -12.58 -3.98 49.19
C THR A 110 -12.63 -2.64 49.93
N ASN A 111 -13.83 -2.12 50.24
CA ASN A 111 -14.01 -0.85 50.94
C ASN A 111 -13.46 -0.91 52.39
N SER A 112 -13.71 -2.03 53.08
CA SER A 112 -13.18 -2.24 54.44
C SER A 112 -11.67 -2.37 54.46
N VAL A 113 -11.05 -2.89 53.39
CA VAL A 113 -9.58 -2.94 53.23
C VAL A 113 -9.01 -1.57 52.86
N ILE A 114 -9.65 -0.80 51.98
CA ILE A 114 -9.26 0.59 51.68
C ILE A 114 -9.30 1.46 52.95
N ALA A 115 -10.31 1.27 53.80
CA ALA A 115 -10.41 1.96 55.09
C ALA A 115 -9.28 1.60 56.09
N ARG A 116 -8.51 0.52 55.85
CA ARG A 116 -7.28 0.20 56.62
C ARG A 116 -6.04 0.93 56.10
N LEU A 117 -6.09 1.63 54.97
CA LEU A 117 -5.01 2.49 54.48
C LEU A 117 -4.98 3.88 55.15
N ALA A 118 -5.88 4.15 56.09
CA ALA A 118 -6.07 5.47 56.71
C ALA A 118 -4.80 5.95 57.47
N PRO A 119 -4.48 7.26 57.49
CA PRO A 119 -3.25 7.80 58.09
C PRO A 119 -2.99 7.45 59.56
N GLU A 120 -4.05 7.16 60.31
CA GLU A 120 -4.04 6.83 61.75
C GLU A 120 -3.78 5.35 62.07
N GLU A 121 -3.85 4.46 61.09
CA GLU A 121 -3.54 3.03 61.25
C GLU A 121 -2.02 2.80 61.26
N ASP A 122 -1.55 1.67 61.83
CA ASP A 122 -0.11 1.38 61.92
C ASP A 122 0.50 0.86 60.61
N ILE A 123 1.84 0.92 60.51
CA ILE A 123 2.59 0.54 59.30
C ILE A 123 2.31 -0.91 58.86
N VAL A 124 2.04 -1.83 59.80
CA VAL A 124 1.74 -3.24 59.49
C VAL A 124 0.29 -3.37 59.00
N VAL A 125 -0.63 -2.56 59.50
CA VAL A 125 -1.97 -2.43 58.91
C VAL A 125 -1.88 -1.92 57.47
N HIS A 126 -1.05 -0.91 57.19
CA HIS A 126 -0.80 -0.42 55.81
C HIS A 126 -0.14 -1.49 54.92
N GLU A 127 0.85 -2.21 55.42
CA GLU A 127 1.60 -3.26 54.71
C GLU A 127 0.64 -4.34 54.19
N PHE A 128 -0.16 -4.92 55.09
CA PHE A 128 -1.03 -6.04 54.75
C PHE A 128 -2.34 -5.62 54.06
N ALA A 129 -2.83 -4.40 54.30
CA ALA A 129 -3.96 -3.85 53.54
C ALA A 129 -3.55 -3.57 52.07
N SER A 130 -2.40 -2.92 51.85
CA SER A 130 -1.89 -2.68 50.49
C SER A 130 -1.53 -3.99 49.78
N LEU A 131 -0.96 -4.97 50.49
CA LEU A 131 -0.72 -6.32 49.96
C LEU A 131 -2.04 -7.03 49.52
N CYS A 132 -3.09 -6.91 50.33
CA CYS A 132 -4.41 -7.46 49.99
C CYS A 132 -4.96 -6.84 48.70
N LEU A 133 -4.87 -5.51 48.58
CA LEU A 133 -5.35 -4.77 47.41
C LEU A 133 -4.50 -5.05 46.17
N ALA A 134 -3.18 -5.15 46.29
CA ALA A 134 -2.28 -5.50 45.19
C ALA A 134 -2.61 -6.89 44.62
N HIS A 135 -2.77 -7.90 45.48
CA HIS A 135 -3.23 -9.23 45.06
C HIS A 135 -4.64 -9.19 44.42
N MET A 136 -5.57 -8.39 44.96
CA MET A 136 -6.91 -8.25 44.40
C MET A 136 -6.90 -7.56 43.02
N ALA A 137 -6.07 -6.53 42.81
CA ALA A 137 -5.98 -5.73 41.59
C ALA A 137 -5.46 -6.52 40.37
N VAL A 138 -4.98 -7.76 40.54
CA VAL A 138 -4.71 -8.68 39.42
C VAL A 138 -6.00 -9.01 38.64
N GLU A 139 -7.16 -8.99 39.29
CA GLU A 139 -8.45 -9.32 38.68
C GLU A 139 -9.26 -8.07 38.29
N TYR A 140 -9.68 -8.00 37.02
CA TYR A 140 -10.34 -6.82 36.42
C TYR A 140 -11.52 -6.27 37.25
N THR A 141 -12.43 -7.14 37.73
CA THR A 141 -13.56 -6.73 38.59
C THR A 141 -13.12 -5.99 39.85
N SER A 142 -12.02 -6.46 40.44
CA SER A 142 -11.50 -5.94 41.70
C SER A 142 -10.80 -4.61 41.48
N LYS A 143 -10.13 -4.41 40.33
CA LYS A 143 -9.60 -3.09 39.94
C LYS A 143 -10.70 -2.04 39.90
N VAL A 144 -11.83 -2.37 39.26
CA VAL A 144 -12.99 -1.48 39.16
C VAL A 144 -13.52 -1.15 40.56
N GLN A 145 -13.72 -2.14 41.43
CA GLN A 145 -14.11 -1.88 42.83
C GLN A 145 -13.09 -1.00 43.57
N ILE A 146 -11.78 -1.26 43.46
CA ILE A 146 -10.73 -0.47 44.14
C ILE A 146 -10.72 0.98 43.64
N PHE A 147 -10.96 1.19 42.34
CA PHE A 147 -11.03 2.50 41.71
C PHE A 147 -12.30 3.27 42.12
N GLU A 148 -13.48 2.67 41.97
CA GLU A 148 -14.78 3.27 42.30
C GLU A 148 -14.93 3.58 43.80
N GLN A 149 -14.31 2.77 44.66
CA GLN A 149 -14.28 2.97 46.12
C GLN A 149 -13.13 3.89 46.58
N GLY A 150 -12.46 4.60 45.65
CA GLY A 150 -11.50 5.66 45.96
C GLY A 150 -10.13 5.21 46.48
N GLY A 151 -9.79 3.92 46.35
CA GLY A 151 -8.56 3.35 46.94
C GLY A 151 -7.25 3.92 46.37
N LEU A 152 -7.29 4.59 45.23
CA LEU A 152 -6.11 5.13 44.56
C LEU A 152 -5.43 6.28 45.34
N GLU A 153 -6.19 7.18 45.96
CA GLU A 153 -5.62 8.30 46.75
C GLU A 153 -4.84 7.82 47.99
N PRO A 154 -5.39 6.92 48.84
CA PRO A 154 -4.62 6.30 49.92
C PRO A 154 -3.35 5.58 49.46
N LEU A 155 -3.40 4.84 48.34
CA LEU A 155 -2.24 4.14 47.78
C LEU A 155 -1.15 5.13 47.32
N ILE A 156 -1.51 6.24 46.68
CA ILE A 156 -0.56 7.29 46.26
C ILE A 156 0.12 7.92 47.48
N ARG A 157 -0.62 8.22 48.55
CA ARG A 157 -0.06 8.74 49.81
C ARG A 157 0.94 7.76 50.44
N LEU A 158 0.68 6.46 50.37
CA LEU A 158 1.55 5.42 50.94
C LEU A 158 2.86 5.20 50.17
N LEU A 159 3.01 5.74 48.95
CA LEU A 159 4.31 5.79 48.25
C LEU A 159 5.37 6.59 49.03
N SER A 160 4.94 7.53 49.89
CA SER A 160 5.83 8.27 50.79
C SER A 160 6.11 7.58 52.12
N SER A 161 5.64 6.34 52.33
CA SER A 161 5.89 5.57 53.57
C SER A 161 7.39 5.43 53.87
N PRO A 162 7.83 5.47 55.15
CA PRO A 162 9.19 5.08 55.51
C PRO A 162 9.47 3.59 55.21
N ASP A 163 8.42 2.76 55.14
CA ASP A 163 8.53 1.32 55.02
C ASP A 163 8.66 0.82 53.55
N PRO A 164 9.61 -0.09 53.24
CA PRO A 164 9.83 -0.59 51.88
C PRO A 164 8.70 -1.47 51.33
N ASP A 165 8.06 -2.28 52.17
CA ASP A 165 7.05 -3.25 51.75
C ASP A 165 5.68 -2.56 51.55
N VAL A 166 5.32 -1.60 52.42
CA VAL A 166 4.22 -0.66 52.16
C VAL A 166 4.40 0.06 50.83
N LYS A 167 5.61 0.57 50.54
CA LYS A 167 5.94 1.19 49.25
C LYS A 167 5.75 0.22 48.09
N LYS A 168 6.37 -0.96 48.16
CA LYS A 168 6.30 -2.03 47.14
C LYS A 168 4.86 -2.40 46.82
N ASN A 169 4.06 -2.69 47.83
CA ASN A 169 2.67 -3.14 47.67
C ASN A 169 1.79 -2.01 47.13
N SER A 170 2.02 -0.77 47.56
CA SER A 170 1.27 0.40 47.06
C SER A 170 1.56 0.67 45.57
N VAL A 171 2.83 0.64 45.15
CA VAL A 171 3.17 0.84 43.72
C VAL A 171 2.78 -0.35 42.85
N GLU A 172 2.81 -1.58 43.36
CA GLU A 172 2.30 -2.77 42.66
C GLU A 172 0.79 -2.72 42.43
N CYS A 173 0.01 -2.31 43.44
CA CYS A 173 -1.42 -2.09 43.28
C CYS A 173 -1.70 -0.97 42.24
N ILE A 174 -0.97 0.15 42.29
CA ILE A 174 -1.11 1.22 41.29
C ILE A 174 -0.74 0.70 39.89
N TYR A 175 0.35 -0.04 39.74
CA TYR A 175 0.76 -0.67 38.47
C TYR A 175 -0.34 -1.55 37.87
N HIS A 176 -1.04 -2.34 38.69
CA HIS A 176 -2.17 -3.15 38.25
C HIS A 176 -3.39 -2.30 37.85
N LEU A 177 -3.67 -1.19 38.55
CA LEU A 177 -4.76 -0.27 38.23
C LEU A 177 -4.51 0.50 36.92
N VAL A 178 -3.32 1.07 36.70
CA VAL A 178 -3.03 1.96 35.54
C VAL A 178 -3.04 1.28 34.17
N GLN A 179 -3.18 -0.05 34.11
CA GLN A 179 -3.51 -0.73 32.84
C GLN A 179 -4.80 -0.14 32.24
N ASP A 180 -5.79 0.12 33.11
CA ASP A 180 -7.10 0.64 32.78
C ASP A 180 -7.06 2.18 32.65
N PHE A 181 -7.62 2.71 31.55
CA PHE A 181 -7.40 4.11 31.15
C PHE A 181 -7.94 5.14 32.15
N GLN A 182 -9.02 4.81 32.86
CA GLN A 182 -9.62 5.67 33.89
C GLN A 182 -8.66 5.88 35.07
N SER A 183 -7.94 4.83 35.47
CA SER A 183 -6.93 4.92 36.53
C SER A 183 -5.70 5.72 36.11
N ARG A 184 -5.32 5.73 34.81
CA ARG A 184 -4.25 6.62 34.31
C ARG A 184 -4.62 8.10 34.42
N ALA A 185 -5.88 8.45 34.12
CA ALA A 185 -6.38 9.81 34.28
C ALA A 185 -6.34 10.24 35.76
N ALA A 186 -6.91 9.43 36.66
CA ALA A 186 -6.91 9.74 38.09
C ALA A 186 -5.49 9.80 38.71
N VAL A 187 -4.54 9.00 38.23
CA VAL A 187 -3.11 9.08 38.64
C VAL A 187 -2.47 10.44 38.29
N ARG A 188 -2.93 11.10 37.22
CA ARG A 188 -2.55 12.50 36.91
C ARG A 188 -3.29 13.50 37.79
N GLU A 189 -4.60 13.36 37.92
CA GLU A 189 -5.47 14.27 38.70
C GLU A 189 -5.10 14.32 40.19
N LEU A 190 -4.70 13.18 40.75
CA LEU A 190 -4.19 13.03 42.13
C LEU A 190 -2.69 13.37 42.27
N ASN A 191 -2.05 13.90 41.22
CA ASN A 191 -0.64 14.31 41.18
C ASN A 191 0.35 13.25 41.70
N ALA A 192 0.21 11.99 41.26
CA ALA A 192 1.05 10.88 41.74
C ALA A 192 2.47 10.87 41.15
N ILE A 193 2.69 11.54 40.01
CA ILE A 193 3.93 11.45 39.22
C ILE A 193 5.18 11.86 40.03
N PRO A 194 5.20 12.95 40.82
CA PRO A 194 6.33 13.29 41.68
C PRO A 194 6.64 12.22 42.74
N ALA A 195 5.61 11.59 43.33
CA ALA A 195 5.79 10.52 44.32
C ALA A 195 6.36 9.25 43.68
N LEU A 196 5.90 8.90 42.46
CA LEU A 196 6.45 7.79 41.68
C LEU A 196 7.90 8.05 41.22
N LEU A 197 8.28 9.31 40.93
CA LEU A 197 9.66 9.68 40.61
C LEU A 197 10.59 9.57 41.84
N GLU A 198 10.08 9.85 43.05
CA GLU A 198 10.84 9.66 44.29
C GLU A 198 11.14 8.18 44.56
N LEU A 199 10.26 7.25 44.18
CA LEU A 199 10.51 5.81 44.29
C LEU A 199 11.71 5.33 43.47
N LEU A 200 12.10 6.05 42.41
CA LEU A 200 13.31 5.75 41.64
C LEU A 200 14.60 5.98 42.46
N LYS A 201 14.54 6.69 43.59
CA LYS A 201 15.65 6.90 44.52
C LYS A 201 15.69 5.86 45.65
N SER A 202 14.78 4.88 45.65
CA SER A 202 14.74 3.79 46.64
C SER A 202 16.02 2.95 46.63
N GLU A 203 16.48 2.54 47.81
CA GLU A 203 17.58 1.58 47.99
C GLU A 203 17.19 0.14 47.57
N TYR A 204 15.91 -0.10 47.26
CA TYR A 204 15.34 -1.40 46.94
C TYR A 204 14.98 -1.50 45.45
N PRO A 205 15.73 -2.27 44.63
CA PRO A 205 15.51 -2.35 43.18
C PRO A 205 14.10 -2.81 42.77
N VAL A 206 13.42 -3.64 43.58
CA VAL A 206 12.04 -4.05 43.31
C VAL A 206 11.05 -2.87 43.30
N VAL A 207 11.27 -1.86 44.15
CA VAL A 207 10.46 -0.64 44.22
C VAL A 207 10.75 0.26 43.01
N GLN A 208 12.03 0.39 42.63
CA GLN A 208 12.44 1.10 41.42
C GLN A 208 11.83 0.45 40.16
N LEU A 209 11.87 -0.88 40.06
CA LEU A 209 11.35 -1.64 38.92
C LEU A 209 9.83 -1.47 38.76
N LEU A 210 9.07 -1.53 39.86
CA LEU A 210 7.62 -1.32 39.83
C LEU A 210 7.24 0.13 39.50
N ALA A 211 8.02 1.12 39.97
CA ALA A 211 7.84 2.52 39.58
C ALA A 211 8.11 2.73 38.08
N LEU A 212 9.20 2.17 37.54
CA LEU A 212 9.50 2.21 36.11
C LEU A 212 8.44 1.50 35.26
N LYS A 213 7.96 0.32 35.68
CA LYS A 213 6.86 -0.39 35.01
C LYS A 213 5.54 0.38 35.05
N THR A 214 5.27 1.10 36.14
CA THR A 214 4.14 2.03 36.23
C THR A 214 4.31 3.15 35.20
N PHE A 215 5.48 3.78 35.14
CA PHE A 215 5.80 4.80 34.13
C PHE A 215 5.72 4.28 32.70
N GLY A 216 6.16 3.05 32.41
CA GLY A 216 6.08 2.42 31.09
C GLY A 216 4.64 2.30 30.57
N VAL A 217 3.66 2.19 31.48
CA VAL A 217 2.23 2.19 31.14
C VAL A 217 1.66 3.61 31.05
N ILE A 218 1.92 4.49 32.03
CA ILE A 218 1.30 5.82 32.04
C ILE A 218 1.91 6.80 31.03
N SER A 219 3.16 6.61 30.60
CA SER A 219 3.86 7.49 29.62
C SER A 219 3.37 7.36 28.18
N ASN A 220 2.54 6.35 27.88
CA ASN A 220 1.84 6.25 26.58
C ASN A 220 0.83 7.41 26.40
N ASP A 221 0.29 7.94 27.50
CA ASP A 221 -0.60 9.11 27.49
C ASP A 221 0.24 10.40 27.36
N ARG A 222 -0.13 11.30 26.45
CA ARG A 222 0.63 12.53 26.13
C ARG A 222 0.79 13.44 27.35
N GLU A 223 -0.27 13.62 28.12
CA GLU A 223 -0.32 14.49 29.29
C GLU A 223 0.66 14.02 30.37
N THR A 224 0.84 12.70 30.52
CA THR A 224 1.83 12.13 31.43
C THR A 224 3.26 12.51 31.03
N ARG A 225 3.58 12.54 29.73
CA ARG A 225 4.92 12.91 29.24
C ARG A 225 5.25 14.36 29.53
N ILE A 226 4.28 15.24 29.35
CA ILE A 226 4.39 16.68 29.68
C ILE A 226 4.69 16.85 31.19
N ILE A 227 3.92 16.20 32.06
CA ILE A 227 4.13 16.26 33.53
C ILE A 227 5.47 15.62 33.94
N LEU A 228 5.89 14.53 33.28
CA LEU A 228 7.20 13.90 33.51
C LEU A 228 8.35 14.86 33.17
N ARG A 229 8.29 15.55 32.03
CA ARG A 229 9.26 16.57 31.63
C ARG A 229 9.31 17.71 32.64
N GLU A 230 8.17 18.23 33.06
CA GLU A 230 8.05 19.32 34.05
C GLU A 230 8.64 18.94 35.42
N ASN A 231 8.60 17.65 35.79
CA ASN A 231 9.14 17.12 37.04
C ASN A 231 10.55 16.51 36.89
N GLN A 232 11.33 16.89 35.87
CA GLN A 232 12.71 16.44 35.66
C GLN A 232 12.82 14.90 35.51
N GLY A 233 11.80 14.27 34.93
CA GLY A 233 11.69 12.82 34.79
C GLY A 233 12.83 12.19 33.98
N LEU A 234 13.32 12.86 32.93
CA LEU A 234 14.50 12.40 32.19
C LEU A 234 15.75 12.29 33.08
N ASP A 235 15.99 13.26 33.97
CA ASP A 235 17.18 13.25 34.84
C ASP A 235 17.14 12.09 35.84
N HIS A 236 15.93 11.76 36.33
CA HIS A 236 15.71 10.60 37.19
C HIS A 236 15.95 9.28 36.43
N LEU A 237 15.50 9.18 35.18
CA LEU A 237 15.70 8.00 34.32
C LEU A 237 17.18 7.84 33.91
N PHE A 238 17.88 8.92 33.56
CA PHE A 238 19.31 8.86 33.28
C PHE A 238 20.15 8.53 34.50
N LYS A 239 19.74 8.94 35.70
CA LYS A 239 20.40 8.53 36.95
C LYS A 239 20.24 7.03 37.25
N ILE A 240 19.12 6.40 36.86
CA ILE A 240 18.98 4.93 36.89
C ILE A 240 19.96 4.28 35.89
N LEU A 241 20.05 4.82 34.68
CA LEU A 241 20.95 4.33 33.63
C LEU A 241 22.45 4.48 33.98
N GLU A 242 22.81 5.41 34.86
CA GLU A 242 24.19 5.55 35.36
C GLU A 242 24.60 4.47 36.40
N THR A 243 23.66 3.66 36.89
CA THR A 243 23.96 2.46 37.69
C THR A 243 24.51 1.33 36.80
N LYS A 244 25.32 0.41 37.35
CA LYS A 244 26.01 -0.65 36.56
C LYS A 244 25.50 -2.07 36.77
N GLU A 245 24.58 -2.28 37.70
CA GLU A 245 24.30 -3.62 38.26
C GLU A 245 22.87 -4.11 37.96
N PHE A 246 21.94 -3.21 37.59
CA PHE A 246 20.51 -3.49 37.51
C PHE A 246 19.96 -3.36 36.10
N ASN A 247 20.34 -4.32 35.24
CA ASN A 247 19.96 -4.35 33.82
C ASN A 247 18.44 -4.26 33.60
N ASP A 248 17.63 -4.92 34.45
CA ASP A 248 16.17 -4.87 34.40
C ASP A 248 15.63 -3.43 34.57
N LEU A 249 16.28 -2.61 35.39
CA LEU A 249 15.94 -1.19 35.54
C LEU A 249 16.35 -0.40 34.29
N HIS A 250 17.45 -0.76 33.62
CA HIS A 250 17.85 -0.11 32.37
C HIS A 250 16.87 -0.40 31.23
N VAL A 251 16.39 -1.64 31.12
CA VAL A 251 15.38 -2.04 30.13
C VAL A 251 14.12 -1.20 30.26
N GLU A 252 13.56 -1.12 31.47
CA GLU A 252 12.33 -0.36 31.73
C GLU A 252 12.58 1.17 31.64
N ALA A 253 13.71 1.67 32.13
CA ALA A 253 14.05 3.09 32.04
C ALA A 253 14.21 3.56 30.57
N LEU A 254 14.85 2.75 29.71
CA LEU A 254 14.92 3.05 28.27
C LEU A 254 13.56 2.97 27.58
N ALA A 255 12.66 2.09 28.01
CA ALA A 255 11.28 2.07 27.51
C ALA A 255 10.52 3.36 27.87
N VAL A 256 10.64 3.84 29.11
CA VAL A 256 10.05 5.13 29.53
C VAL A 256 10.67 6.30 28.76
N VAL A 257 12.00 6.33 28.57
CA VAL A 257 12.66 7.36 27.76
C VAL A 257 12.18 7.32 26.31
N ALA A 258 12.05 6.13 25.69
CA ALA A 258 11.53 6.00 24.33
C ALA A 258 10.10 6.54 24.19
N ASN A 259 9.22 6.28 25.16
CA ASN A 259 7.88 6.86 25.18
C ASN A 259 7.93 8.40 25.34
N CYS A 260 8.73 8.90 26.29
CA CYS A 260 8.91 10.33 26.54
C CYS A 260 9.38 11.12 25.31
N LEU A 261 10.14 10.50 24.40
CA LEU A 261 10.62 11.13 23.16
C LEU A 261 9.55 11.27 22.05
N GLU A 262 8.29 10.90 22.30
CA GLU A 262 7.16 11.38 21.50
C GLU A 262 6.77 12.84 21.82
N ASP A 263 7.35 13.46 22.84
CA ASP A 263 7.19 14.88 23.13
C ASP A 263 8.35 15.70 22.52
N VAL A 264 8.02 16.72 21.73
CA VAL A 264 8.99 17.52 20.95
C VAL A 264 9.90 18.33 21.85
N ASP A 265 9.37 18.92 22.91
CA ASP A 265 10.16 19.70 23.86
C ASP A 265 11.10 18.79 24.67
N THR A 266 10.67 17.56 24.95
CA THR A 266 11.51 16.52 25.59
C THR A 266 12.66 16.07 24.68
N MET A 267 12.45 16.00 23.35
CA MET A 267 13.55 15.79 22.40
C MET A 267 14.56 16.95 22.42
N GLN A 268 14.10 18.20 22.47
CA GLN A 268 14.99 19.37 22.57
C GLN A 268 15.78 19.40 23.90
N LEU A 269 15.17 18.94 25.01
CA LEU A 269 15.88 18.79 26.28
C LEU A 269 16.95 17.68 26.19
N LEU A 270 16.64 16.53 25.57
CA LEU A 270 17.61 15.45 25.35
C LEU A 270 18.81 15.91 24.51
N GLN A 271 18.55 16.74 23.50
CA GLN A 271 19.58 17.35 22.64
C GLN A 271 20.55 18.21 23.48
N GLN A 272 20.01 19.12 24.30
CA GLN A 272 20.79 20.06 25.12
C GLN A 272 21.58 19.36 26.25
N THR A 273 21.07 18.25 26.81
CA THR A 273 21.77 17.49 27.86
C THR A 273 22.79 16.48 27.31
N GLY A 274 22.93 16.34 25.99
CA GLY A 274 23.77 15.33 25.36
C GLY A 274 23.25 13.89 25.54
N GLY A 275 21.98 13.73 25.92
CA GLY A 275 21.36 12.43 26.21
C GLY A 275 21.34 11.47 25.01
N LEU A 276 21.34 12.00 23.77
CA LEU A 276 21.50 11.21 22.54
C LEU A 276 22.76 10.32 22.57
N LYS A 277 23.88 10.84 23.07
CA LYS A 277 25.15 10.09 23.18
C LYS A 277 25.06 8.97 24.21
N LYS A 278 24.28 9.15 25.28
CA LYS A 278 23.99 8.09 26.26
C LYS A 278 23.10 7.00 25.64
N LEU A 279 22.10 7.36 24.83
CA LEU A 279 21.27 6.37 24.12
C LEU A 279 22.09 5.54 23.11
N LEU A 280 22.98 6.20 22.35
CA LEU A 280 23.89 5.52 21.43
C LEU A 280 24.80 4.51 22.15
N SER A 281 25.39 4.86 23.29
CA SER A 281 26.26 3.92 24.02
C SER A 281 25.50 2.73 24.62
N PHE A 282 24.21 2.87 24.96
CA PHE A 282 23.37 1.70 25.32
C PHE A 282 23.02 0.81 24.12
N ALA A 283 22.92 1.37 22.91
CA ALA A 283 22.70 0.59 21.69
C ALA A 283 23.98 -0.16 21.27
N GLU A 284 25.15 0.49 21.32
CA GLU A 284 26.44 -0.07 20.87
C GLU A 284 27.09 -0.99 21.93
N MET A 285 27.18 -0.56 23.20
CA MET A 285 28.03 -1.22 24.20
C MET A 285 27.32 -2.28 25.05
N SER A 286 25.99 -2.36 24.99
CA SER A 286 25.23 -3.33 25.79
C SER A 286 25.25 -4.73 25.17
N THR A 287 25.46 -5.74 25.99
CA THR A 287 25.34 -7.16 25.60
C THR A 287 23.92 -7.72 25.80
N ILE A 288 22.96 -6.88 26.21
CA ILE A 288 21.61 -7.31 26.61
C ILE A 288 20.60 -6.84 25.56
N PRO A 289 19.96 -7.76 24.80
CA PRO A 289 19.17 -7.39 23.63
C PRO A 289 17.99 -6.46 23.91
N ASP A 290 17.34 -6.57 25.07
CA ASP A 290 16.23 -5.67 25.43
C ASP A 290 16.69 -4.23 25.74
N ILE A 291 17.92 -4.06 26.23
CA ILE A 291 18.56 -2.75 26.38
C ILE A 291 18.86 -2.17 24.98
N GLN A 292 19.47 -2.96 24.09
CA GLN A 292 19.77 -2.53 22.72
C GLN A 292 18.49 -2.18 21.94
N LYS A 293 17.45 -3.02 22.04
CA LYS A 293 16.11 -2.80 21.47
C LYS A 293 15.49 -1.49 21.97
N ASN A 294 15.46 -1.26 23.28
CA ASN A 294 14.81 -0.07 23.83
C ASN A 294 15.63 1.21 23.58
N ALA A 295 16.96 1.12 23.55
CA ALA A 295 17.84 2.20 23.09
C ALA A 295 17.60 2.54 21.60
N ALA A 296 17.55 1.54 20.71
CA ALA A 296 17.24 1.74 19.30
C ALA A 296 15.82 2.30 19.07
N LYS A 297 14.83 1.92 19.89
CA LYS A 297 13.49 2.56 19.89
C LYS A 297 13.54 4.02 20.33
N ALA A 298 14.30 4.35 21.38
CA ALA A 298 14.49 5.73 21.81
C ALA A 298 15.20 6.58 20.74
N ILE A 299 16.21 6.02 20.07
CA ILE A 299 16.89 6.64 18.93
C ILE A 299 15.92 6.84 17.74
N THR A 300 15.08 5.85 17.42
CA THR A 300 14.03 5.97 16.38
C THR A 300 13.11 7.15 16.66
N LYS A 301 12.65 7.31 17.91
CA LYS A 301 11.78 8.41 18.32
C LYS A 301 12.50 9.76 18.24
N ALA A 302 13.73 9.84 18.75
CA ALA A 302 14.56 11.04 18.65
C ALA A 302 14.86 11.45 17.19
N ALA A 303 15.02 10.48 16.28
CA ALA A 303 15.32 10.69 14.87
C ALA A 303 14.15 11.23 14.03
N TYR A 304 12.95 11.42 14.59
CA TYR A 304 11.91 12.22 13.92
C TYR A 304 12.25 13.71 13.90
N ASP A 305 13.09 14.21 14.82
CA ASP A 305 13.61 15.57 14.77
C ASP A 305 14.79 15.71 13.78
N PRO A 306 14.77 16.68 12.84
CA PRO A 306 15.84 16.85 11.84
C PRO A 306 17.21 17.24 12.38
N GLU A 307 17.31 17.87 13.56
CA GLU A 307 18.59 18.27 14.16
C GLU A 307 19.21 17.11 14.93
N ASN A 308 18.38 16.32 15.63
CA ASN A 308 18.81 15.06 16.24
C ASN A 308 19.39 14.09 15.18
N ARG A 309 18.84 14.02 13.97
CA ARG A 309 19.41 13.21 12.87
C ARG A 309 20.79 13.67 12.40
N LYS A 310 21.16 14.94 12.58
CA LYS A 310 22.53 15.41 12.31
C LYS A 310 23.47 14.97 13.42
N ILE A 311 23.07 15.20 14.68
CA ILE A 311 23.87 14.85 15.86
C ILE A 311 24.10 13.33 15.93
N LEU A 312 23.10 12.51 15.60
CA LEU A 312 23.26 11.05 15.55
C LEU A 312 24.23 10.63 14.42
N HIS A 313 24.18 11.28 13.26
CA HIS A 313 25.12 11.05 12.15
C HIS A 313 26.57 11.45 12.51
N GLU A 314 26.75 12.59 13.20
CA GLU A 314 28.05 13.06 13.69
C GLU A 314 28.70 12.09 14.71
N GLU A 315 27.90 11.20 15.33
CA GLU A 315 28.34 10.18 16.28
C GLU A 315 28.39 8.75 15.67
N GLU A 316 28.44 8.61 14.34
CA GLU A 316 28.49 7.32 13.61
C GLU A 316 27.31 6.35 13.88
N ILE A 317 26.09 6.86 14.14
CA ILE A 317 24.90 6.02 14.42
C ILE A 317 24.68 4.90 13.39
N GLU A 318 25.02 5.14 12.12
CA GLU A 318 24.76 4.21 11.03
C GLU A 318 25.47 2.88 11.26
N LYS A 319 26.73 2.94 11.71
CA LYS A 319 27.58 1.78 12.04
C LYS A 319 27.04 1.00 13.23
N CYS A 320 26.51 1.69 14.25
CA CYS A 320 25.84 1.05 15.38
C CYS A 320 24.58 0.29 14.93
N LEU A 321 23.70 0.94 14.17
CA LEU A 321 22.46 0.32 13.68
C LEU A 321 22.73 -0.83 12.70
N ILE A 322 23.70 -0.69 11.79
CA ILE A 322 24.18 -1.76 10.89
C ILE A 322 24.73 -2.96 11.68
N THR A 323 25.35 -2.74 12.85
CA THR A 323 25.81 -3.81 13.72
C THR A 323 24.63 -4.52 14.42
N LEU A 324 23.59 -3.78 14.81
CA LEU A 324 22.40 -4.34 15.45
C LEU A 324 21.56 -5.25 14.52
N LEU A 325 21.55 -4.98 13.21
CA LEU A 325 20.91 -5.87 12.22
C LEU A 325 21.51 -7.29 12.22
N GLY A 326 22.81 -7.41 12.48
CA GLY A 326 23.55 -8.67 12.51
C GLY A 326 23.49 -9.43 13.84
N THR A 327 22.69 -8.99 14.82
CA THR A 327 22.50 -9.70 16.09
C THR A 327 21.56 -10.90 15.94
N ASP A 328 21.54 -11.81 16.91
CA ASP A 328 20.56 -12.92 16.94
C ASP A 328 19.16 -12.49 17.41
N ASN A 329 18.97 -11.27 17.91
CA ASN A 329 17.70 -10.86 18.54
C ASN A 329 16.78 -10.08 17.59
N ASP A 330 15.63 -10.66 17.29
CA ASP A 330 14.63 -10.05 16.39
C ASP A 330 14.08 -8.71 16.88
N GLY A 331 13.94 -8.52 18.19
CA GLY A 331 13.52 -7.22 18.76
C GLY A 331 14.54 -6.12 18.47
N ALA A 332 15.83 -6.42 18.60
CA ALA A 332 16.92 -5.51 18.25
C ALA A 332 16.97 -5.26 16.73
N LYS A 333 16.83 -6.29 15.88
CA LYS A 333 16.77 -6.14 14.41
C LYS A 333 15.62 -5.23 13.96
N ALA A 334 14.42 -5.44 14.50
CA ALA A 334 13.24 -4.66 14.15
C ALA A 334 13.40 -3.19 14.61
N ALA A 335 13.87 -2.97 15.84
CA ALA A 335 14.13 -1.62 16.36
C ALA A 335 15.27 -0.91 15.60
N ALA A 336 16.32 -1.62 15.19
CA ALA A 336 17.40 -1.07 14.37
C ALA A 336 16.91 -0.71 12.95
N SER A 337 16.12 -1.58 12.32
CA SER A 337 15.52 -1.29 11.00
C SER A 337 14.57 -0.08 11.05
N GLN A 338 13.78 0.05 12.13
CA GLN A 338 12.96 1.24 12.39
C GLN A 338 13.81 2.51 12.58
N ALA A 339 14.93 2.44 13.31
CA ALA A 339 15.85 3.56 13.48
C ALA A 339 16.52 3.96 12.16
N ILE A 340 16.94 2.99 11.33
CA ILE A 340 17.48 3.22 9.99
C ILE A 340 16.44 3.97 9.13
N SER A 341 15.19 3.49 9.13
CA SER A 341 14.08 4.11 8.41
C SER A 341 13.88 5.59 8.80
N ALA A 342 13.89 5.92 10.09
CA ALA A 342 13.77 7.31 10.55
C ALA A 342 14.99 8.17 10.15
N MET A 343 16.20 7.61 10.22
CA MET A 343 17.43 8.29 9.82
C MET A 343 17.54 8.55 8.31
N CYS A 344 16.76 7.86 7.45
CA CYS A 344 16.79 8.03 5.98
C CYS A 344 16.38 9.41 5.48
N GLU A 345 15.79 10.27 6.30
CA GLU A 345 15.54 11.68 5.97
C GLU A 345 16.81 12.54 6.01
N ASN A 346 17.91 12.06 6.61
CA ASN A 346 19.25 12.64 6.44
C ASN A 346 19.94 11.96 5.24
N LEU A 347 20.27 12.74 4.21
CA LEU A 347 20.91 12.23 2.99
C LEU A 347 22.27 11.57 3.25
N ALA A 348 23.08 12.11 4.18
CA ALA A 348 24.39 11.54 4.48
C ALA A 348 24.27 10.16 5.17
N SER A 349 23.32 10.02 6.09
CA SER A 349 22.95 8.73 6.69
C SER A 349 22.40 7.76 5.63
N LYS A 350 21.53 8.25 4.74
CA LYS A 350 20.90 7.46 3.67
C LYS A 350 21.91 6.84 2.71
N ASP A 351 22.96 7.57 2.35
CA ASP A 351 24.03 7.09 1.49
C ASP A 351 24.97 6.12 2.26
N ALA A 352 25.27 6.42 3.53
CA ALA A 352 26.09 5.53 4.38
C ALA A 352 25.43 4.16 4.64
N PHE A 353 24.11 4.13 4.86
CA PHE A 353 23.34 2.88 4.94
C PHE A 353 23.32 2.09 3.63
N GLY A 354 23.47 2.76 2.48
CA GLY A 354 23.49 2.12 1.17
C GLY A 354 24.57 1.05 1.02
N ILE A 355 25.75 1.31 1.58
CA ILE A 355 26.96 0.48 1.37
C ILE A 355 26.93 -0.82 2.17
N GLN A 356 26.38 -0.81 3.40
CA GLN A 356 26.47 -1.96 4.33
C GLN A 356 25.16 -2.32 5.06
N GLY A 357 24.17 -1.41 5.07
CA GLY A 357 22.85 -1.67 5.66
C GLY A 357 21.92 -2.41 4.69
N ILE A 358 21.89 -2.01 3.42
CA ILE A 358 20.99 -2.60 2.41
C ILE A 358 21.15 -4.13 2.28
N PRO A 359 22.35 -4.73 2.17
CA PRO A 359 22.49 -6.18 2.06
C PRO A 359 21.92 -6.94 3.27
N GLN A 360 22.09 -6.41 4.48
CA GLN A 360 21.51 -7.01 5.68
C GLN A 360 19.98 -6.85 5.71
N LEU A 361 19.45 -5.67 5.38
CA LEU A 361 18.00 -5.45 5.31
C LEU A 361 17.32 -6.35 4.27
N VAL A 362 17.98 -6.60 3.12
CA VAL A 362 17.52 -7.57 2.11
C VAL A 362 17.48 -8.99 2.70
N GLN A 363 18.50 -9.42 3.44
CA GLN A 363 18.48 -10.72 4.13
C GLN A 363 17.32 -10.82 5.14
N LEU A 364 16.99 -9.73 5.85
CA LEU A 364 15.91 -9.69 6.84
C LEU A 364 14.49 -9.78 6.23
N LEU A 365 14.32 -9.53 4.93
CA LEU A 365 13.05 -9.81 4.23
C LEU A 365 12.68 -11.31 4.27
N SER A 366 13.68 -12.19 4.36
CA SER A 366 13.51 -13.65 4.46
C SER A 366 13.35 -14.15 5.90
N SER A 367 13.10 -13.25 6.87
CA SER A 367 12.90 -13.63 8.28
C SER A 367 11.57 -14.35 8.51
N GLU A 368 11.57 -15.36 9.38
CA GLU A 368 10.34 -15.96 9.94
C GLU A 368 9.59 -14.99 10.88
N ASN A 369 10.27 -13.95 11.37
CA ASN A 369 9.68 -12.94 12.24
C ASN A 369 9.08 -11.79 11.42
N GLU A 370 7.75 -11.71 11.43
CA GLU A 370 6.98 -10.71 10.68
C GLU A 370 7.23 -9.26 11.11
N GLU A 371 7.62 -8.99 12.38
CA GLU A 371 7.99 -7.62 12.80
C GLU A 371 9.33 -7.19 12.21
N VAL A 372 10.29 -8.12 12.12
CA VAL A 372 11.60 -7.89 11.49
C VAL A 372 11.43 -7.67 9.98
N LYS A 373 10.61 -8.51 9.34
CA LYS A 373 10.30 -8.44 7.90
C LYS A 373 9.64 -7.11 7.52
N GLU A 374 8.64 -6.68 8.30
CA GLU A 374 7.97 -5.39 8.09
C GLU A 374 8.93 -4.21 8.29
N ALA A 375 9.69 -4.20 9.39
CA ALA A 375 10.63 -3.14 9.68
C ALA A 375 11.75 -3.03 8.61
N ALA A 376 12.23 -4.17 8.09
CA ALA A 376 13.20 -4.20 6.99
C ALA A 376 12.60 -3.69 5.67
N ALA A 377 11.36 -4.07 5.33
CA ALA A 377 10.67 -3.58 4.15
C ALA A 377 10.45 -2.05 4.20
N ILE A 378 10.02 -1.52 5.36
CA ILE A 378 9.87 -0.07 5.60
C ILE A 378 11.23 0.65 5.42
N ALA A 379 12.30 0.11 6.01
CA ALA A 379 13.65 0.69 5.89
C ALA A 379 14.12 0.74 4.43
N LEU A 380 13.94 -0.35 3.66
CA LEU A 380 14.29 -0.40 2.24
C LEU A 380 13.45 0.56 1.39
N ALA A 381 12.16 0.71 1.68
CA ALA A 381 11.29 1.66 0.98
C ALA A 381 11.79 3.11 1.16
N ASN A 382 12.16 3.48 2.38
CA ASN A 382 12.70 4.81 2.69
C ASN A 382 14.13 5.00 2.17
N LEU A 383 14.99 3.97 2.21
CA LEU A 383 16.36 4.01 1.66
C LEU A 383 16.38 4.20 0.14
N THR A 384 15.47 3.55 -0.59
CA THR A 384 15.40 3.62 -2.07
C THR A 384 14.65 4.84 -2.59
N THR A 385 13.74 5.44 -1.80
CA THR A 385 12.95 6.61 -2.21
C THR A 385 13.86 7.77 -2.62
N ALA A 386 13.81 8.15 -3.90
CA ALA A 386 14.66 9.17 -4.53
C ALA A 386 16.18 8.95 -4.41
N SER A 387 16.66 7.72 -4.17
CA SER A 387 18.08 7.36 -4.23
C SER A 387 18.32 6.23 -5.25
N PRO A 388 18.72 6.57 -6.50
CA PRO A 388 19.08 5.58 -7.51
C PRO A 388 20.24 4.67 -7.09
N GLY A 389 21.23 5.21 -6.36
CA GLY A 389 22.35 4.42 -5.83
C GLY A 389 21.89 3.31 -4.89
N ASN A 390 21.00 3.64 -3.94
CA ASN A 390 20.44 2.66 -3.02
C ASN A 390 19.50 1.66 -3.74
N ALA A 391 18.74 2.09 -4.74
CA ALA A 391 17.92 1.19 -5.55
C ALA A 391 18.77 0.19 -6.37
N SER A 392 19.95 0.60 -6.84
CA SER A 392 20.93 -0.32 -7.46
C SER A 392 21.57 -1.25 -6.43
N ALA A 393 21.93 -0.76 -5.24
CA ALA A 393 22.47 -1.58 -4.16
C ALA A 393 21.49 -2.68 -3.70
N VAL A 394 20.17 -2.46 -3.77
CA VAL A 394 19.16 -3.53 -3.53
C VAL A 394 19.22 -4.62 -4.60
N ALA A 395 19.46 -4.27 -5.87
CA ALA A 395 19.62 -5.25 -6.95
C ALA A 395 20.96 -6.00 -6.84
N GLU A 396 22.05 -5.29 -6.52
CA GLU A 396 23.38 -5.87 -6.30
C GLU A 396 23.43 -6.80 -5.08
N ALA A 397 22.55 -6.58 -4.09
CA ALA A 397 22.35 -7.47 -2.94
C ALA A 397 21.35 -8.63 -3.19
N GLU A 398 21.05 -8.95 -4.45
CA GLU A 398 20.10 -10.01 -4.88
C GLU A 398 18.65 -9.82 -4.37
N GLY A 399 18.27 -8.61 -3.95
CA GLY A 399 17.01 -8.34 -3.24
C GLY A 399 15.71 -8.41 -4.05
N ILE A 400 15.79 -8.60 -5.36
CA ILE A 400 14.63 -8.65 -6.27
C ILE A 400 13.71 -9.83 -5.92
N GLU A 401 14.27 -11.04 -5.80
CA GLU A 401 13.50 -12.25 -5.48
C GLU A 401 12.90 -12.20 -4.06
N PRO A 402 13.63 -11.82 -2.98
CA PRO A 402 13.04 -11.56 -1.67
C PRO A 402 11.87 -10.56 -1.71
N LEU A 403 11.98 -9.45 -2.44
CA LEU A 403 10.91 -8.47 -2.56
C LEU A 403 9.68 -9.02 -3.29
N ILE A 404 9.86 -9.78 -4.37
CA ILE A 404 8.78 -10.45 -5.10
C ILE A 404 8.05 -11.44 -4.19
N ASN A 405 8.77 -12.27 -3.44
CA ASN A 405 8.17 -13.23 -2.50
C ASN A 405 7.38 -12.51 -1.39
N VAL A 406 7.88 -11.37 -0.88
CA VAL A 406 7.21 -10.55 0.14
C VAL A 406 5.91 -9.89 -0.35
N LEU A 407 5.64 -9.82 -1.67
CA LEU A 407 4.32 -9.40 -2.17
C LEU A 407 3.18 -10.35 -1.74
N SER A 408 3.50 -11.59 -1.34
CA SER A 408 2.56 -12.58 -0.78
C SER A 408 2.52 -12.62 0.77
N ALA A 409 3.13 -11.64 1.44
CA ALA A 409 3.18 -11.58 2.90
C ALA A 409 1.81 -11.31 3.56
N LYS A 410 1.65 -11.73 4.82
CA LYS A 410 0.37 -11.65 5.55
C LYS A 410 0.04 -10.24 6.08
N ARG A 411 1.02 -9.35 6.15
CA ARG A 411 0.88 -7.99 6.69
C ARG A 411 0.84 -6.98 5.54
N ASP A 412 -0.29 -6.29 5.40
CA ASP A 412 -0.53 -5.28 4.35
C ASP A 412 0.60 -4.25 4.25
N GLU A 413 1.12 -3.76 5.39
CA GLU A 413 2.21 -2.78 5.39
C GLU A 413 3.51 -3.36 4.80
N THR A 414 3.81 -4.64 5.07
CA THR A 414 4.98 -5.30 4.49
C THR A 414 4.86 -5.42 2.97
N VAL A 415 3.68 -5.83 2.47
CA VAL A 415 3.37 -5.91 1.02
C VAL A 415 3.46 -4.55 0.35
N ALA A 416 2.85 -3.52 0.95
CA ALA A 416 2.86 -2.15 0.41
C ALA A 416 4.27 -1.54 0.35
N ASN A 417 5.12 -1.83 1.35
CA ASN A 417 6.51 -1.38 1.35
C ASN A 417 7.36 -2.14 0.32
N ALA A 418 7.22 -3.46 0.17
CA ALA A 418 7.93 -4.22 -0.88
C ALA A 418 7.54 -3.75 -2.30
N ALA A 419 6.25 -3.52 -2.55
CA ALA A 419 5.77 -2.89 -3.79
C ALA A 419 6.38 -1.49 -4.00
N THR A 420 6.54 -0.70 -2.93
CA THR A 420 7.19 0.63 -3.00
C THR A 420 8.68 0.52 -3.34
N VAL A 421 9.42 -0.45 -2.80
CA VAL A 421 10.84 -0.70 -3.19
C VAL A 421 10.95 -1.07 -4.66
N LEU A 422 10.14 -2.02 -5.15
CA LEU A 422 10.13 -2.43 -6.56
C LEU A 422 9.76 -1.27 -7.49
N THR A 423 8.82 -0.42 -7.07
CA THR A 423 8.45 0.83 -7.78
C THR A 423 9.62 1.82 -7.83
N ASN A 424 10.34 2.01 -6.72
CA ASN A 424 11.53 2.88 -6.67
C ASN A 424 12.64 2.35 -7.59
N MET A 425 12.88 1.04 -7.62
CA MET A 425 13.83 0.41 -8.55
C MET A 425 13.43 0.61 -10.01
N ALA A 426 12.13 0.48 -10.34
CA ALA A 426 11.60 0.68 -11.69
C ALA A 426 11.75 2.12 -12.23
N THR A 427 12.05 3.12 -11.38
CA THR A 427 12.41 4.46 -11.86
C THR A 427 13.70 4.48 -12.68
N GLN A 428 14.57 3.48 -12.49
CA GLN A 428 15.79 3.29 -13.28
C GLN A 428 15.53 2.32 -14.43
N GLU A 429 15.63 2.82 -15.67
CA GLU A 429 15.45 2.00 -16.89
C GLU A 429 16.29 0.70 -16.92
N PRO A 430 17.57 0.67 -16.51
CA PRO A 430 18.34 -0.58 -16.48
C PRO A 430 17.83 -1.64 -15.48
N LEU A 431 17.23 -1.22 -14.37
CA LEU A 431 16.63 -2.14 -13.38
C LEU A 431 15.21 -2.55 -13.80
N ARG A 432 14.42 -1.60 -14.31
CA ARG A 432 13.07 -1.84 -14.83
C ARG A 432 13.05 -2.90 -15.94
N LEU A 433 14.09 -2.94 -16.78
CA LEU A 433 14.26 -3.91 -17.85
C LEU A 433 14.85 -5.26 -17.42
N SER A 434 15.51 -5.36 -16.25
CA SER A 434 16.13 -6.60 -15.75
C SER A 434 15.30 -7.34 -14.70
N ILE A 435 14.34 -6.66 -14.08
CA ILE A 435 13.38 -7.24 -13.15
C ILE A 435 12.23 -7.89 -13.94
N HIS A 436 11.90 -9.14 -13.62
CA HIS A 436 10.84 -9.94 -14.24
C HIS A 436 9.95 -10.56 -13.16
N GLY A 437 8.74 -11.03 -13.52
CA GLY A 437 7.85 -11.74 -12.58
C GLY A 437 7.04 -10.85 -11.61
N VAL A 438 7.39 -9.56 -11.50
CA VAL A 438 6.67 -8.58 -10.66
C VAL A 438 5.22 -8.40 -11.13
N MET A 439 4.96 -8.41 -12.44
CA MET A 439 3.61 -8.16 -12.99
C MET A 439 2.67 -9.36 -12.78
N ASN A 440 3.21 -10.56 -12.60
CA ASN A 440 2.50 -11.74 -12.12
C ASN A 440 2.26 -11.65 -10.59
N ALA A 441 3.32 -11.40 -9.82
CA ALA A 441 3.25 -11.35 -8.35
C ALA A 441 2.35 -10.22 -7.81
N ILE A 442 2.19 -9.10 -8.53
CA ILE A 442 1.37 -7.96 -8.10
C ILE A 442 -0.15 -8.20 -8.26
N VAL A 443 -0.57 -9.29 -8.92
CA VAL A 443 -2.00 -9.59 -9.19
C VAL A 443 -2.80 -9.88 -7.91
N GLU A 444 -2.18 -10.45 -6.86
CA GLU A 444 -2.81 -10.62 -5.55
C GLU A 444 -2.89 -9.29 -4.76
N PRO A 445 -1.81 -8.49 -4.62
CA PRO A 445 -1.85 -7.13 -4.07
C PRO A 445 -2.91 -6.21 -4.71
N LEU A 446 -3.12 -6.27 -6.03
CA LEU A 446 -4.19 -5.51 -6.71
C LEU A 446 -5.61 -5.89 -6.23
N GLN A 447 -5.78 -7.06 -5.62
CA GLN A 447 -7.05 -7.59 -5.11
C GLN A 447 -7.19 -7.47 -3.58
N SER A 448 -6.17 -6.99 -2.86
CA SER A 448 -6.24 -6.77 -1.40
C SER A 448 -7.41 -5.86 -1.03
N THR A 449 -8.02 -6.08 0.14
CA THR A 449 -9.02 -5.17 0.72
C THR A 449 -8.42 -3.86 1.26
N ASN A 450 -7.09 -3.78 1.39
CA ASN A 450 -6.41 -2.61 1.96
C ASN A 450 -6.05 -1.59 0.86
N SER A 451 -6.56 -0.36 1.00
CA SER A 451 -6.33 0.70 0.01
C SER A 451 -4.87 1.15 -0.09
N LEU A 452 -4.04 0.96 0.94
CA LEU A 452 -2.61 1.24 0.85
C LEU A 452 -1.93 0.24 -0.09
N VAL A 453 -2.21 -1.06 0.08
CA VAL A 453 -1.70 -2.14 -0.78
C VAL A 453 -2.18 -1.94 -2.22
N GLN A 454 -3.49 -1.75 -2.43
CA GLN A 454 -4.05 -1.46 -3.76
C GLN A 454 -3.36 -0.25 -4.43
N SER A 455 -3.09 0.82 -3.66
CA SER A 455 -2.47 2.03 -4.19
C SER A 455 -1.03 1.81 -4.64
N LYS A 456 -0.22 1.12 -3.82
CA LYS A 456 1.18 0.83 -4.18
C LYS A 456 1.27 -0.23 -5.27
N ALA A 457 0.40 -1.24 -5.26
CA ALA A 457 0.30 -2.23 -6.33
C ALA A 457 -0.04 -1.59 -7.70
N ALA A 458 -1.03 -0.71 -7.75
CA ALA A 458 -1.36 0.03 -8.97
C ALA A 458 -0.20 0.96 -9.41
N LEU A 459 0.54 1.55 -8.46
CA LEU A 459 1.72 2.37 -8.77
C LEU A 459 2.89 1.52 -9.32
N THR A 460 3.11 0.31 -8.82
CA THR A 460 4.08 -0.65 -9.36
C THR A 460 3.73 -1.01 -10.80
N VAL A 461 2.45 -1.30 -11.09
CA VAL A 461 1.97 -1.52 -12.47
C VAL A 461 2.19 -0.28 -13.35
N ALA A 462 1.96 0.93 -12.82
CA ALA A 462 2.21 2.16 -13.57
C ALA A 462 3.71 2.40 -13.88
N ALA A 463 4.62 1.93 -13.03
CA ALA A 463 6.06 2.06 -13.23
C ALA A 463 6.62 1.03 -14.23
N PHE A 464 6.26 -0.24 -14.09
CA PHE A 464 6.69 -1.32 -14.99
C PHE A 464 5.90 -1.35 -16.32
N GLY A 465 4.66 -0.87 -16.33
CA GLY A 465 3.77 -0.90 -17.50
C GLY A 465 4.23 -0.06 -18.70
N CYS A 466 5.33 0.68 -18.57
CA CYS A 466 6.04 1.32 -19.68
C CYS A 466 6.59 0.29 -20.69
N ASP A 467 6.92 -0.93 -20.27
CA ASP A 467 7.55 -1.96 -21.11
C ASP A 467 6.54 -2.95 -21.71
N ALA A 468 6.75 -3.32 -22.97
CA ALA A 468 5.84 -4.19 -23.73
C ALA A 468 5.76 -5.62 -23.17
N ASP A 469 6.89 -6.13 -22.66
CA ASP A 469 6.96 -7.46 -22.04
C ASP A 469 6.25 -7.47 -20.69
N ALA A 470 6.42 -6.42 -19.87
CA ALA A 470 5.74 -6.27 -18.59
C ALA A 470 4.21 -6.12 -18.75
N ARG A 471 3.73 -5.36 -19.74
CA ARG A 471 2.29 -5.32 -20.10
C ARG A 471 1.78 -6.69 -20.55
N THR A 472 2.59 -7.43 -21.30
CA THR A 472 2.27 -8.79 -21.76
C THR A 472 2.23 -9.79 -20.60
N GLU A 473 3.15 -9.69 -19.64
CA GLU A 473 3.15 -10.49 -18.40
C GLU A 473 1.87 -10.23 -17.58
N LEU A 474 1.52 -8.96 -17.34
CA LEU A 474 0.31 -8.57 -16.61
C LEU A 474 -0.98 -9.08 -17.30
N ARG A 475 -1.05 -8.97 -18.62
CA ARG A 475 -2.16 -9.47 -19.44
C ARG A 475 -2.29 -10.99 -19.35
N ASN A 476 -1.17 -11.72 -19.46
CA ASN A 476 -1.14 -13.18 -19.34
C ASN A 476 -1.49 -13.66 -17.91
N ALA A 477 -1.10 -12.90 -16.88
CA ALA A 477 -1.45 -13.14 -15.48
C ALA A 477 -2.89 -12.70 -15.11
N SER A 478 -3.69 -12.23 -16.08
CA SER A 478 -5.05 -11.71 -15.87
C SER A 478 -5.16 -10.48 -14.95
N GLY A 479 -4.05 -9.79 -14.67
CA GLY A 479 -3.98 -8.63 -13.76
C GLY A 479 -4.75 -7.39 -14.22
N LEU A 480 -5.17 -7.35 -15.49
CA LEU A 480 -5.98 -6.27 -16.04
C LEU A 480 -7.39 -6.22 -15.43
N GLU A 481 -8.00 -7.36 -15.05
CA GLU A 481 -9.34 -7.35 -14.43
C GLU A 481 -9.33 -6.74 -13.01
N PRO A 482 -8.41 -7.11 -12.10
CA PRO A 482 -8.17 -6.37 -10.86
C PRO A 482 -7.92 -4.87 -11.09
N LEU A 483 -7.05 -4.52 -12.03
CA LEU A 483 -6.72 -3.12 -12.33
C LEU A 483 -7.96 -2.30 -12.75
N VAL A 484 -8.84 -2.85 -13.60
CA VAL A 484 -10.08 -2.18 -14.01
C VAL A 484 -11.08 -2.08 -12.85
N LYS A 485 -11.12 -3.05 -11.92
CA LYS A 485 -11.93 -2.94 -10.69
C LYS A 485 -11.45 -1.77 -9.80
N LEU A 486 -10.15 -1.50 -9.73
CA LEU A 486 -9.60 -0.39 -8.92
C LEU A 486 -10.00 1.01 -9.44
N LEU A 487 -10.43 1.16 -10.70
CA LEU A 487 -10.98 2.42 -11.21
C LEU A 487 -12.26 2.84 -10.46
N HIS A 488 -13.05 1.88 -9.95
CA HIS A 488 -14.22 2.15 -9.12
C HIS A 488 -13.88 2.50 -7.65
N SER A 489 -12.59 2.56 -7.28
CA SER A 489 -12.21 2.76 -5.88
C SER A 489 -12.63 4.14 -5.34
N LYS A 490 -13.21 4.11 -4.14
CA LYS A 490 -13.56 5.30 -3.35
C LYS A 490 -12.34 5.98 -2.73
N ASN A 491 -11.18 5.32 -2.73
CA ASN A 491 -9.91 5.94 -2.34
C ASN A 491 -9.30 6.65 -3.55
N ASP A 492 -8.97 7.93 -3.39
CA ASP A 492 -8.49 8.78 -4.48
C ASP A 492 -7.06 8.45 -4.94
N GLU A 493 -6.18 7.99 -4.04
CA GLU A 493 -4.82 7.56 -4.39
C GLU A 493 -4.88 6.26 -5.21
N VAL A 494 -5.67 5.27 -4.77
CA VAL A 494 -5.91 4.01 -5.50
C VAL A 494 -6.45 4.30 -6.89
N ARG A 495 -7.52 5.10 -6.99
CA ARG A 495 -8.15 5.40 -8.28
C ARG A 495 -7.22 6.18 -9.22
N ARG A 496 -6.45 7.14 -8.68
CA ARG A 496 -5.44 7.91 -9.44
C ARG A 496 -4.35 6.99 -9.99
N ASN A 497 -3.80 6.10 -9.17
CA ASN A 497 -2.75 5.18 -9.58
C ASN A 497 -3.28 4.11 -10.55
N ALA A 498 -4.51 3.63 -10.36
CA ALA A 498 -5.19 2.75 -11.32
C ALA A 498 -5.39 3.44 -12.69
N CYS A 499 -5.78 4.72 -12.71
CA CYS A 499 -5.86 5.48 -13.97
C CYS A 499 -4.48 5.59 -14.66
N TRP A 500 -3.40 5.84 -13.91
CA TRP A 500 -2.05 5.90 -14.48
C TRP A 500 -1.60 4.52 -15.01
N ALA A 501 -1.82 3.45 -14.26
CA ALA A 501 -1.56 2.08 -14.71
C ALA A 501 -2.33 1.74 -15.99
N VAL A 502 -3.62 2.07 -16.08
CA VAL A 502 -4.41 1.89 -17.31
C VAL A 502 -3.88 2.76 -18.47
N MET A 503 -3.43 3.99 -18.21
CA MET A 503 -2.83 4.87 -19.24
C MET A 503 -1.55 4.29 -19.84
N VAL A 504 -0.64 3.73 -19.03
CA VAL A 504 0.57 3.08 -19.58
C VAL A 504 0.22 1.73 -20.23
N CYS A 505 -0.67 0.95 -19.63
CA CYS A 505 -1.12 -0.33 -20.18
C CYS A 505 -1.81 -0.17 -21.55
N ALA A 506 -2.59 0.89 -21.76
CA ALA A 506 -3.23 1.20 -23.04
C ALA A 506 -2.26 1.67 -24.16
N SER A 507 -0.94 1.69 -23.89
CA SER A 507 0.09 2.03 -24.89
C SER A 507 0.46 0.86 -25.83
N ASP A 508 -0.13 -0.33 -25.66
CA ASP A 508 -0.16 -1.36 -26.71
C ASP A 508 -1.59 -1.80 -27.04
N GLU A 509 -1.81 -2.11 -28.31
CA GLU A 509 -3.12 -2.40 -28.90
C GLU A 509 -3.80 -3.63 -28.26
N LEU A 510 -3.05 -4.69 -27.98
CA LEU A 510 -3.60 -5.92 -27.40
C LEU A 510 -4.07 -5.71 -25.96
N THR A 511 -3.31 -4.95 -25.17
CA THR A 511 -3.69 -4.57 -23.81
C THR A 511 -4.83 -3.55 -23.81
N ALA A 512 -4.83 -2.58 -24.74
CA ALA A 512 -5.91 -1.59 -24.85
C ALA A 512 -7.25 -2.23 -25.25
N VAL A 513 -7.25 -3.16 -26.21
CA VAL A 513 -8.45 -3.93 -26.61
C VAL A 513 -9.00 -4.74 -25.44
N GLU A 514 -8.13 -5.40 -24.66
CA GLU A 514 -8.54 -6.18 -23.49
C GLU A 514 -9.07 -5.29 -22.34
N LEU A 515 -8.45 -4.13 -22.08
CA LEU A 515 -8.96 -3.12 -21.15
C LEU A 515 -10.35 -2.60 -21.56
N CYS A 516 -10.56 -2.33 -22.84
CA CYS A 516 -11.87 -1.97 -23.39
C CYS A 516 -12.88 -3.12 -23.24
N ARG A 517 -12.49 -4.37 -23.48
CA ARG A 517 -13.33 -5.58 -23.28
C ARG A 517 -13.74 -5.76 -21.81
N LEU A 518 -12.90 -5.33 -20.87
CA LEU A 518 -13.17 -5.30 -19.42
C LEU A 518 -14.00 -4.09 -18.97
N GLY A 519 -14.38 -3.17 -19.87
CA GLY A 519 -15.21 -2.01 -19.57
C GLY A 519 -14.44 -0.77 -19.08
N ALA A 520 -13.10 -0.74 -19.16
CA ALA A 520 -12.29 0.38 -18.68
C ALA A 520 -12.70 1.73 -19.30
N LEU A 521 -13.16 1.71 -20.55
CA LEU A 521 -13.54 2.89 -21.32
C LEU A 521 -14.75 3.61 -20.71
N ASP A 522 -15.86 2.89 -20.49
CA ASP A 522 -17.09 3.44 -19.91
C ASP A 522 -16.85 4.01 -18.50
N ILE A 523 -16.04 3.30 -17.69
CA ILE A 523 -15.67 3.70 -16.34
C ILE A 523 -14.84 4.99 -16.35
N LEU A 524 -13.90 5.13 -17.31
CA LEU A 524 -13.09 6.33 -17.46
C LEU A 524 -13.91 7.52 -18.00
N GLU A 525 -14.91 7.31 -18.86
CA GLU A 525 -15.88 8.35 -19.21
C GLU A 525 -16.65 8.82 -17.97
N GLU A 526 -17.17 7.90 -17.14
CA GLU A 526 -17.89 8.22 -15.90
C GLU A 526 -17.02 8.97 -14.86
N ILE A 527 -15.73 8.62 -14.77
CA ILE A 527 -14.74 9.32 -13.92
C ILE A 527 -14.48 10.73 -14.45
N ASN A 528 -14.28 10.90 -15.76
CA ASN A 528 -13.96 12.20 -16.36
C ASN A 528 -15.16 13.16 -16.42
N LEU A 529 -16.39 12.67 -16.44
CA LEU A 529 -17.60 13.47 -16.24
C LEU A 529 -17.81 13.93 -14.78
N SER A 530 -17.11 13.31 -13.82
CA SER A 530 -17.30 13.53 -12.39
C SER A 530 -16.27 14.50 -11.81
N THR A 531 -16.71 15.72 -11.47
CA THR A 531 -15.87 16.83 -10.97
C THR A 531 -14.95 16.49 -9.80
N GLY A 532 -15.35 15.57 -8.91
CA GLY A 532 -14.54 15.10 -7.77
C GLY A 532 -13.71 13.83 -8.01
N ARG A 533 -13.84 13.17 -9.17
CA ARG A 533 -13.10 11.92 -9.48
C ARG A 533 -12.07 12.09 -10.60
N LYS A 534 -12.36 12.99 -11.55
CA LYS A 534 -11.52 13.37 -12.68
C LYS A 534 -10.11 13.76 -12.23
N ASN A 535 -9.10 13.32 -12.97
CA ASN A 535 -7.71 13.71 -12.80
C ASN A 535 -6.93 13.55 -14.13
N ASN A 536 -5.75 14.14 -14.24
CA ASN A 536 -4.97 14.14 -15.49
C ASN A 536 -4.67 12.72 -16.02
N PHE A 537 -4.54 11.71 -15.15
CA PHE A 537 -4.35 10.33 -15.58
C PHE A 537 -5.66 9.66 -16.03
N SER A 538 -6.83 10.05 -15.52
CA SER A 538 -8.11 9.54 -16.06
C SER A 538 -8.39 10.11 -17.45
N GLU A 539 -8.01 11.36 -17.70
CA GLU A 539 -8.05 11.96 -19.05
C GLU A 539 -7.07 11.27 -19.98
N GLY A 540 -5.80 11.10 -19.57
CA GLY A 540 -4.78 10.43 -20.37
C GLY A 540 -5.09 8.95 -20.65
N ALA A 541 -5.67 8.22 -19.68
CA ALA A 541 -6.10 6.84 -19.87
C ALA A 541 -7.24 6.73 -20.90
N LEU A 542 -8.24 7.61 -20.82
CA LEU A 542 -9.32 7.69 -21.81
C LEU A 542 -8.77 8.02 -23.21
N ASP A 543 -7.89 9.01 -23.30
CA ASP A 543 -7.22 9.39 -24.56
C ASP A 543 -6.43 8.23 -25.20
N LYS A 544 -5.71 7.44 -24.38
CA LYS A 544 -4.91 6.28 -24.81
C LYS A 544 -5.74 5.06 -25.20
N LEU A 545 -6.83 4.76 -24.50
CA LEU A 545 -7.78 3.72 -24.96
C LEU A 545 -8.40 4.14 -26.31
N LEU A 546 -8.76 5.41 -26.45
CA LEU A 546 -9.34 5.95 -27.69
C LEU A 546 -8.32 6.07 -28.84
N ASP A 547 -7.00 6.13 -28.60
CA ASP A 547 -5.99 6.01 -29.68
C ASP A 547 -6.12 4.69 -30.46
N ASN A 548 -6.64 3.65 -29.81
CA ASN A 548 -6.86 2.33 -30.40
C ASN A 548 -8.26 2.19 -31.04
N ASN A 549 -9.11 3.23 -30.98
CA ASN A 549 -10.39 3.32 -31.69
C ASN A 549 -10.62 4.75 -32.20
N LEU A 550 -9.90 5.11 -33.28
CA LEU A 550 -9.91 6.47 -33.82
C LEU A 550 -11.30 6.95 -34.27
N SER A 551 -12.18 6.04 -34.71
CA SER A 551 -13.58 6.36 -35.04
C SER A 551 -14.35 6.84 -33.82
N GLN A 552 -14.27 6.12 -32.70
CA GLN A 552 -14.87 6.57 -31.44
C GLN A 552 -14.20 7.85 -30.93
N LYS A 553 -12.87 7.95 -31.01
CA LYS A 553 -12.11 9.15 -30.63
C LYS A 553 -12.59 10.40 -31.36
N TYR A 554 -12.67 10.35 -32.69
CA TYR A 554 -13.12 11.49 -33.49
C TYR A 554 -14.62 11.80 -33.34
N SER A 555 -15.43 10.80 -32.97
CA SER A 555 -16.86 10.97 -32.72
C SER A 555 -17.13 11.65 -31.35
N GLN A 556 -16.38 11.26 -30.31
CA GLN A 556 -16.53 11.82 -28.96
C GLN A 556 -15.76 13.14 -28.76
N MET A 557 -14.47 13.17 -29.12
CA MET A 557 -13.56 14.29 -28.83
C MET A 557 -13.58 15.35 -29.95
N GLY A 558 -14.08 15.02 -31.14
CA GLY A 558 -14.01 15.91 -32.32
C GLY A 558 -12.59 16.18 -32.82
N TYR A 559 -11.57 15.50 -32.30
CA TYR A 559 -10.16 15.78 -32.59
C TYR A 559 -9.36 14.50 -32.81
N LEU A 560 -8.53 14.50 -33.85
CA LEU A 560 -7.44 13.55 -34.07
C LEU A 560 -6.14 14.33 -34.26
N SER A 561 -5.09 13.93 -33.54
CA SER A 561 -3.77 14.55 -33.64
C SER A 561 -2.99 14.11 -34.88
N SER A 562 -1.85 14.75 -35.14
CA SER A 562 -0.91 14.32 -36.19
C SER A 562 -0.25 12.96 -35.96
N SER A 563 -0.37 12.36 -34.76
CA SER A 563 0.06 10.99 -34.47
C SER A 563 -1.08 9.96 -34.53
N ASN A 564 -2.33 10.40 -34.65
CA ASN A 564 -3.46 9.51 -34.90
C ASN A 564 -3.56 9.27 -36.42
N ILE A 565 -3.00 8.15 -36.86
CA ILE A 565 -2.95 7.76 -38.28
C ILE A 565 -4.22 6.96 -38.62
N ILE A 566 -5.09 7.51 -39.47
CA ILE A 566 -6.35 6.85 -39.87
C ILE A 566 -6.05 5.60 -40.72
N THR A 567 -6.29 4.42 -40.18
CA THR A 567 -6.16 3.13 -40.87
C THR A 567 -7.44 2.75 -41.64
N ASP A 568 -7.36 1.71 -42.47
CA ASP A 568 -8.52 1.19 -43.22
C ASP A 568 -9.51 0.50 -42.28
N GLY A 569 -10.81 0.75 -42.48
CA GLY A 569 -11.88 0.37 -41.56
C GLY A 569 -12.34 1.51 -40.64
N PHE A 570 -11.69 2.68 -40.68
CA PHE A 570 -12.18 3.89 -40.01
C PHE A 570 -13.47 4.42 -40.66
N TYR A 571 -14.38 4.93 -39.83
CA TYR A 571 -15.60 5.63 -40.24
C TYR A 571 -15.85 6.88 -39.36
N ASP A 572 -16.37 7.95 -39.97
CA ASP A 572 -16.84 9.14 -39.24
C ASP A 572 -18.35 9.06 -38.97
N TYR A 573 -18.69 8.61 -37.75
CA TYR A 573 -20.06 8.57 -37.22
C TYR A 573 -20.68 9.96 -37.00
N GLY A 574 -19.86 11.03 -36.98
CA GLY A 574 -20.28 12.36 -36.57
C GLY A 574 -20.11 12.60 -35.06
N GLN A 575 -20.62 13.72 -34.54
CA GLN A 575 -20.45 14.05 -33.12
C GLN A 575 -21.40 13.24 -32.24
N VAL A 576 -20.84 12.57 -31.23
CA VAL A 576 -21.54 11.68 -30.30
C VAL A 576 -21.34 12.17 -28.87
N LYS A 577 -22.38 12.09 -28.03
CA LYS A 577 -22.29 12.47 -26.62
C LYS A 577 -21.51 11.40 -25.83
N PRO A 578 -20.70 11.78 -24.83
CA PRO A 578 -20.11 10.82 -23.87
C PRO A 578 -21.17 9.88 -23.28
N GLY A 579 -20.80 8.62 -23.08
CA GLY A 579 -21.69 7.54 -22.61
C GLY A 579 -22.65 6.96 -23.66
N VAL A 580 -22.64 7.44 -24.92
CA VAL A 580 -23.39 6.81 -26.01
C VAL A 580 -22.50 5.79 -26.72
N LYS A 581 -22.82 4.50 -26.57
CA LYS A 581 -22.12 3.41 -27.28
C LYS A 581 -22.22 3.62 -28.80
N LEU A 582 -21.08 3.68 -29.46
CA LEU A 582 -20.99 3.68 -30.92
C LEU A 582 -21.43 2.31 -31.46
N LEU A 583 -22.23 2.29 -32.53
CA LEU A 583 -22.51 1.06 -33.26
C LEU A 583 -21.29 0.68 -34.11
N SER A 584 -21.03 -0.61 -34.24
CA SER A 584 -19.97 -1.13 -35.11
C SER A 584 -20.31 -0.92 -36.59
N LEU A 585 -19.28 -0.91 -37.44
CA LEU A 585 -19.48 -0.74 -38.88
C LEU A 585 -20.31 -1.87 -39.52
N GLU A 586 -20.27 -3.09 -38.96
CA GLU A 586 -21.16 -4.20 -39.35
C GLU A 586 -22.62 -3.87 -39.01
N GLU A 587 -22.91 -3.48 -37.76
CA GLU A 587 -24.26 -3.07 -37.30
C GLU A 587 -24.82 -1.87 -38.10
N LEU A 588 -23.95 -0.95 -38.55
CA LEU A 588 -24.33 0.20 -39.36
C LEU A 588 -24.57 -0.16 -40.83
N SER A 589 -23.80 -1.10 -41.38
CA SER A 589 -23.90 -1.51 -42.79
C SER A 589 -25.12 -2.40 -43.09
N ILE A 590 -25.77 -2.94 -42.04
CA ILE A 590 -27.02 -3.73 -42.13
C ILE A 590 -28.28 -2.91 -41.80
N GLN A 591 -28.16 -1.62 -41.50
CA GLN A 591 -29.33 -0.75 -41.28
C GLN A 591 -30.01 -0.40 -42.60
N GLU A 592 -31.34 -0.37 -42.56
CA GLU A 592 -32.14 0.20 -43.66
C GLU A 592 -31.86 1.71 -43.80
N LEU A 593 -31.89 2.19 -45.04
CA LEU A 593 -31.71 3.60 -45.38
C LEU A 593 -32.68 4.49 -44.59
N ASN A 594 -32.13 5.47 -43.87
CA ASN A 594 -32.88 6.32 -42.93
C ASN A 594 -32.38 7.78 -42.94
N ASP A 595 -33.14 8.68 -42.31
CA ASP A 595 -32.90 10.14 -42.32
C ASP A 595 -31.73 10.60 -41.40
N HIS A 596 -30.87 9.70 -40.93
CA HIS A 596 -29.67 10.07 -40.16
C HIS A 596 -28.50 10.45 -41.07
N ARG A 597 -27.54 11.20 -40.52
CA ARG A 597 -26.35 11.65 -41.24
C ARG A 597 -25.54 10.46 -41.78
N ALA A 598 -25.19 10.52 -43.06
CA ALA A 598 -24.22 9.64 -43.71
C ALA A 598 -22.96 9.39 -42.86
N ILE A 599 -22.57 8.12 -42.76
CA ILE A 599 -21.42 7.63 -42.01
C ILE A 599 -20.29 7.42 -43.02
N ILE A 600 -19.25 8.26 -42.94
CA ILE A 600 -18.25 8.35 -44.00
C ILE A 600 -17.15 7.30 -43.77
N LEU A 601 -17.09 6.29 -44.64
CA LEU A 601 -16.18 5.14 -44.54
C LEU A 601 -14.86 5.39 -45.28
N VAL A 602 -13.77 4.98 -44.63
CA VAL A 602 -12.39 4.97 -45.13
C VAL A 602 -11.89 3.53 -45.14
N ASN A 603 -11.84 2.90 -46.33
CA ASN A 603 -11.31 1.54 -46.48
C ASN A 603 -10.72 1.30 -47.87
N ALA A 604 -9.40 1.49 -48.01
CA ALA A 604 -8.65 1.16 -49.22
C ALA A 604 -8.05 -0.27 -49.19
N LYS A 605 -8.36 -1.10 -48.18
CA LYS A 605 -7.83 -2.46 -48.08
C LYS A 605 -8.55 -3.39 -49.07
N LEU A 606 -7.78 -4.00 -49.97
CA LEU A 606 -8.25 -5.04 -50.89
C LEU A 606 -8.80 -6.25 -50.11
N PRO A 607 -9.98 -6.81 -50.48
CA PRO A 607 -10.49 -8.04 -49.87
C PRO A 607 -9.56 -9.21 -50.16
N GLU A 608 -9.16 -9.95 -49.12
CA GLU A 608 -8.15 -11.02 -49.22
C GLU A 608 -8.56 -12.20 -50.12
N ALA A 609 -9.87 -12.37 -50.36
CA ALA A 609 -10.43 -13.29 -51.35
C ALA A 609 -10.06 -12.98 -52.82
N SER A 610 -9.42 -11.83 -53.09
CA SER A 610 -9.01 -11.39 -54.44
C SER A 610 -7.64 -11.94 -54.88
N LEU A 611 -6.83 -12.47 -53.95
CA LEU A 611 -5.44 -12.86 -54.20
C LEU A 611 -5.30 -14.34 -54.60
N SER A 612 -5.83 -14.71 -55.77
CA SER A 612 -5.60 -16.03 -56.37
C SER A 612 -5.25 -15.94 -57.87
N ALA A 613 -4.06 -16.46 -58.21
CA ALA A 613 -3.39 -16.36 -59.51
C ALA A 613 -2.80 -14.98 -59.85
N GLU A 614 -1.55 -15.01 -60.33
CA GLU A 614 -0.86 -13.94 -61.08
C GLU A 614 -0.63 -12.57 -60.39
N ASP A 615 -0.07 -12.58 -59.17
CA ASP A 615 1.31 -12.10 -59.02
C ASP A 615 2.03 -12.69 -57.78
N LYS A 616 3.34 -12.91 -57.90
CA LYS A 616 4.25 -13.30 -56.80
C LYS A 616 5.64 -12.72 -57.03
N SER A 617 5.74 -11.40 -57.08
CA SER A 617 7.01 -10.69 -56.92
C SER A 617 6.82 -9.33 -56.24
N GLN A 618 7.86 -8.87 -55.55
CA GLN A 618 7.98 -7.54 -54.90
C GLN A 618 7.14 -7.28 -53.63
N ASP A 619 7.48 -7.98 -52.53
CA ASP A 619 7.29 -7.42 -51.18
C ASP A 619 8.12 -6.13 -51.03
N LEU A 620 7.49 -4.96 -51.08
CA LEU A 620 8.11 -3.67 -50.75
C LEU A 620 7.92 -3.33 -49.27
N SER A 621 8.82 -3.87 -48.44
CA SER A 621 8.83 -3.60 -47.00
C SER A 621 9.23 -2.15 -46.68
N TYR A 622 8.27 -1.25 -46.56
CA TYR A 622 8.48 0.08 -45.98
C TYR A 622 8.68 -0.03 -44.47
N GLY A 623 9.94 -0.25 -44.07
CA GLY A 623 10.32 -0.46 -42.67
C GLY A 623 10.23 0.80 -41.80
N ARG A 624 9.84 0.63 -40.54
CA ARG A 624 10.01 1.65 -39.50
C ARG A 624 11.50 1.83 -39.19
N THR A 625 12.12 2.90 -39.70
CA THR A 625 13.48 3.30 -39.31
C THR A 625 13.46 4.41 -38.26
N THR A 626 13.50 4.03 -36.98
CA THR A 626 13.72 4.95 -35.86
C THR A 626 15.20 5.27 -35.72
N SER A 627 15.62 6.46 -36.15
CA SER A 627 17.03 6.87 -36.19
C SER A 627 17.52 7.44 -34.86
N SER A 628 18.11 6.61 -33.98
CA SER A 628 18.87 7.07 -32.82
C SER A 628 20.32 7.43 -33.20
N SER A 629 20.70 8.67 -32.95
CA SER A 629 21.98 9.32 -33.31
C SER A 629 23.27 8.54 -33.00
N SER A 630 24.25 8.61 -33.90
CA SER A 630 25.64 8.15 -33.69
C SER A 630 26.65 9.31 -33.81
N ILE A 631 27.42 9.63 -32.76
CA ILE A 631 28.42 10.71 -32.77
C ILE A 631 29.72 10.32 -32.00
N ARG A 632 30.72 9.78 -32.72
CA ARG A 632 32.12 10.34 -32.86
C ARG A 632 33.20 9.31 -33.22
N LYS A 633 33.95 9.63 -34.29
CA LYS A 633 35.41 9.41 -34.49
C LYS A 633 35.93 7.95 -34.58
N SER A 634 37.00 7.63 -35.31
CA SER A 634 37.75 8.40 -36.34
C SER A 634 38.72 7.53 -37.15
N SER A 635 38.86 7.87 -38.43
CA SER A 635 40.11 7.89 -39.23
C SER A 635 41.07 6.67 -39.29
N LYS A 636 41.10 6.07 -40.50
CA LYS A 636 42.28 5.64 -41.29
C LYS A 636 43.33 4.63 -40.77
N GLU A 637 43.53 3.60 -41.61
CA GLU A 637 44.82 3.11 -42.16
C GLU A 637 46.07 3.13 -41.24
N ARG A 638 46.68 1.99 -40.89
CA ARG A 638 47.56 1.22 -41.79
C ARG A 638 48.09 -0.07 -41.14
N ALA A 639 48.43 -1.05 -41.99
CA ALA A 639 49.51 -2.04 -41.83
C ALA A 639 49.41 -3.05 -40.65
N SER A 640 50.12 -4.18 -40.63
CA SER A 640 50.55 -5.10 -41.71
C SER A 640 51.15 -6.37 -41.09
N SER A 641 50.81 -7.57 -41.60
CA SER A 641 51.50 -8.87 -41.36
C SER A 641 51.65 -9.36 -39.89
N ALA A 642 51.76 -10.65 -39.57
CA ALA A 642 51.40 -11.93 -40.20
C ALA A 642 51.72 -13.04 -39.15
N VAL A 643 51.59 -14.34 -39.50
CA VAL A 643 52.20 -15.50 -38.80
C VAL A 643 51.58 -15.86 -37.42
N VAL A 644 51.20 -17.11 -37.10
CA VAL A 644 51.00 -18.32 -37.93
C VAL A 644 49.90 -19.24 -37.34
N SER A 645 49.40 -20.08 -38.24
CA SER A 645 48.54 -21.29 -38.22
C SER A 645 48.76 -22.36 -37.09
N PRO A 646 48.21 -23.60 -37.17
CA PRO A 646 46.90 -23.97 -36.62
C PRO A 646 46.92 -25.31 -35.83
N VAL A 647 45.75 -25.88 -35.52
CA VAL A 647 45.41 -27.33 -35.26
C VAL A 647 43.88 -27.34 -34.92
N GLU A 648 42.99 -28.13 -35.55
CA GLU A 648 42.74 -29.58 -35.41
C GLU A 648 42.21 -29.98 -33.99
N GLU A 649 41.26 -30.91 -33.77
CA GLU A 649 40.63 -31.92 -34.64
C GLU A 649 39.27 -32.48 -34.08
N LYS A 650 38.47 -33.13 -34.97
CA LYS A 650 37.61 -34.34 -34.77
C LYS A 650 36.40 -34.47 -33.79
N GLN A 651 35.33 -35.05 -34.39
CA GLN A 651 34.50 -36.22 -33.99
C GLN A 651 33.65 -36.20 -32.69
N GLU A 652 32.32 -36.33 -32.79
CA GLU A 652 31.49 -37.57 -32.84
C GLU A 652 31.42 -38.40 -31.54
N SER A 653 30.18 -38.71 -31.09
CA SER A 653 29.65 -40.09 -31.03
C SER A 653 28.21 -40.12 -30.50
N SER A 654 27.58 -41.31 -30.47
CA SER A 654 26.14 -41.51 -30.18
C SER A 654 25.88 -42.43 -28.99
N GLY A 655 24.72 -42.31 -28.33
CA GLY A 655 24.34 -43.09 -27.15
C GLY A 655 22.85 -43.43 -27.08
N ARG A 656 22.52 -44.73 -26.97
CA ARG A 656 21.15 -45.30 -27.09
C ARG A 656 20.27 -45.15 -25.84
N SER A 657 18.96 -45.24 -26.13
CA SER A 657 17.76 -45.77 -25.42
C SER A 657 18.01 -46.91 -24.37
N PRO A 658 17.03 -47.40 -23.55
CA PRO A 658 15.55 -47.32 -23.78
C PRO A 658 14.56 -47.31 -22.55
N SER A 659 13.27 -47.10 -22.87
CA SER A 659 12.02 -47.69 -22.31
C SER A 659 11.84 -48.09 -20.83
N SER A 660 10.65 -47.79 -20.27
CA SER A 660 9.82 -48.77 -19.54
C SER A 660 8.33 -48.36 -19.50
N LEU A 661 7.44 -49.29 -19.11
CA LEU A 661 5.98 -49.10 -19.00
C LEU A 661 5.51 -49.21 -17.54
N SER A 662 4.36 -48.60 -17.22
CA SER A 662 3.50 -49.05 -16.12
C SER A 662 2.01 -48.97 -16.51
N LYS A 663 1.15 -49.64 -15.74
CA LYS A 663 -0.28 -49.87 -16.01
C LYS A 663 -1.05 -49.96 -14.70
N SER A 664 -2.38 -50.01 -14.82
CA SER A 664 -3.38 -50.31 -13.78
C SER A 664 -3.70 -49.18 -12.79
N SER A 665 -4.79 -49.27 -12.03
CA SER A 665 -6.20 -49.16 -12.45
C SER A 665 -7.12 -49.52 -11.28
N THR A 666 -8.13 -48.69 -11.01
CA THR A 666 -9.25 -49.07 -10.12
C THR A 666 -10.55 -48.43 -10.60
N ARG A 667 -11.64 -49.20 -10.49
CA ARG A 667 -13.03 -48.71 -10.58
C ARG A 667 -13.62 -48.75 -9.17
N GLU A 668 -14.62 -47.93 -8.91
CA GLU A 668 -15.90 -48.53 -8.50
C GLU A 668 -17.11 -47.74 -9.01
N LYS A 669 -18.32 -48.32 -8.87
CA LYS A 669 -19.53 -47.88 -9.57
C LYS A 669 -20.79 -48.39 -8.85
N GLY A 670 -21.80 -47.54 -8.64
CA GLY A 670 -23.12 -48.02 -8.22
C GLY A 670 -24.23 -46.96 -8.25
N SER A 671 -25.49 -47.31 -8.53
CA SER A 671 -25.97 -48.57 -9.15
C SER A 671 -27.44 -48.50 -9.58
N ARG A 672 -27.79 -49.17 -10.70
CA ARG A 672 -29.14 -49.69 -11.07
C ARG A 672 -30.23 -48.65 -11.42
N LYS A 673 -31.33 -48.96 -12.14
CA LYS A 673 -31.77 -49.97 -13.16
C LYS A 673 -33.13 -49.46 -13.71
N GLY A 674 -33.59 -49.71 -14.94
CA GLY A 674 -32.99 -50.35 -16.12
C GLY A 674 -34.04 -51.05 -17.03
N LYS A 675 -33.67 -51.35 -18.29
CA LYS A 675 -34.25 -52.33 -19.27
C LYS A 675 -35.76 -52.25 -19.65
N GLY A 676 -36.16 -52.43 -20.92
CA GLY A 676 -35.39 -52.61 -22.19
C GLY A 676 -36.09 -53.50 -23.23
N LYS A 677 -35.38 -53.78 -24.37
CA LYS A 677 -35.79 -54.48 -25.63
C LYS A 677 -36.46 -53.53 -26.65
N LYS A 678 -36.28 -53.61 -27.99
CA LYS A 678 -35.50 -54.44 -28.96
C LYS A 678 -35.49 -53.64 -30.33
N GLU A 679 -34.79 -53.93 -31.45
CA GLU A 679 -33.99 -55.08 -31.94
C GLU A 679 -32.96 -54.66 -33.06
N GLU A 680 -31.81 -55.34 -33.10
CA GLU A 680 -30.92 -55.82 -34.21
C GLU A 680 -30.52 -55.05 -35.51
N ASP A 681 -29.28 -55.38 -35.92
CA ASP A 681 -28.31 -54.84 -36.91
C ASP A 681 -28.61 -54.89 -38.45
N LYS A 682 -28.06 -53.88 -39.17
CA LYS A 682 -27.29 -53.93 -40.46
C LYS A 682 -27.98 -54.27 -41.82
N PRO A 683 -27.31 -54.06 -42.99
CA PRO A 683 -26.10 -53.26 -43.31
C PRO A 683 -26.14 -52.35 -44.59
N LYS A 684 -25.10 -51.49 -44.73
CA LYS A 684 -24.34 -51.05 -45.93
C LYS A 684 -25.00 -50.33 -47.15
N GLU A 685 -24.40 -49.18 -47.47
CA GLU A 685 -23.72 -48.82 -48.74
C GLU A 685 -24.10 -49.54 -50.05
N GLU A 686 -24.62 -48.79 -51.03
CA GLU A 686 -23.92 -48.46 -52.30
C GLU A 686 -24.61 -47.26 -53.00
N GLU A 687 -23.96 -46.65 -53.99
CA GLU A 687 -24.44 -45.44 -54.69
C GLU A 687 -25.33 -45.76 -55.90
N GLU A 688 -26.40 -44.98 -56.13
CA GLU A 688 -26.62 -44.37 -57.46
C GLU A 688 -27.61 -43.18 -57.41
N LEU A 689 -27.66 -42.41 -58.51
CA LEU A 689 -28.05 -41.00 -58.57
C LEU A 689 -29.57 -40.68 -58.61
N GLN A 690 -29.88 -39.40 -58.35
CA GLN A 690 -31.04 -38.62 -58.83
C GLN A 690 -32.46 -38.87 -58.23
N THR A 691 -32.86 -38.07 -57.24
CA THR A 691 -33.63 -36.80 -57.45
C THR A 691 -34.12 -36.14 -56.12
N MET A 692 -34.37 -34.82 -56.16
CA MET A 692 -35.00 -33.96 -55.11
C MET A 692 -34.20 -33.72 -53.81
N PRO A 693 -34.48 -32.66 -53.01
CA PRO A 693 -34.99 -31.31 -53.33
C PRO A 693 -34.11 -30.15 -52.75
N LYS A 694 -34.38 -28.90 -53.15
CA LYS A 694 -33.59 -27.67 -52.83
C LYS A 694 -33.68 -27.13 -51.37
N VAL A 695 -33.73 -27.96 -50.32
CA VAL A 695 -34.07 -27.49 -48.95
C VAL A 695 -32.99 -27.80 -47.89
N GLN A 696 -31.78 -28.19 -48.29
CA GLN A 696 -30.69 -28.54 -47.36
C GLN A 696 -29.36 -27.84 -47.68
N GLN A 697 -29.37 -26.76 -48.47
CA GLN A 697 -28.19 -25.97 -48.81
C GLN A 697 -28.12 -24.60 -48.12
N GLU A 698 -29.08 -24.28 -47.25
CA GLU A 698 -29.17 -23.01 -46.51
C GLU A 698 -28.70 -23.12 -45.04
N VAL A 699 -28.24 -24.29 -44.59
CA VAL A 699 -27.82 -24.54 -43.19
C VAL A 699 -26.31 -24.88 -43.07
N ILE A 700 -25.55 -24.73 -44.16
CA ILE A 700 -24.07 -24.77 -44.16
C ILE A 700 -23.56 -23.49 -44.83
N LEU A 701 -23.84 -22.37 -44.17
CA LEU A 701 -23.24 -21.06 -44.47
C LEU A 701 -22.86 -20.36 -43.16
N GLU A 702 -22.12 -21.07 -42.31
CA GLU A 702 -21.61 -20.55 -41.04
C GLU A 702 -20.68 -19.36 -41.31
N LYS A 703 -21.09 -18.17 -40.84
CA LYS A 703 -20.31 -16.93 -40.76
C LYS A 703 -19.19 -16.78 -41.80
N LEU A 704 -19.57 -16.34 -42.99
CA LEU A 704 -18.71 -15.42 -43.74
C LEU A 704 -18.26 -14.30 -42.78
N LEU A 705 -16.95 -14.05 -42.70
CA LEU A 705 -16.46 -12.87 -41.97
C LEU A 705 -17.03 -11.65 -42.70
N TRP A 706 -17.80 -10.82 -41.98
CA TRP A 706 -18.23 -9.54 -42.53
C TRP A 706 -16.98 -8.67 -42.74
N LEU A 707 -16.82 -8.14 -43.95
CA LEU A 707 -15.70 -7.29 -44.35
C LEU A 707 -16.22 -5.89 -44.71
N PRO A 708 -15.51 -4.82 -44.32
CA PRO A 708 -15.89 -3.46 -44.69
C PRO A 708 -15.91 -3.28 -46.23
N PRO A 709 -16.88 -2.54 -46.78
CA PRO A 709 -16.91 -2.22 -48.21
C PRO A 709 -15.59 -1.62 -48.70
N PHE A 710 -15.02 -2.18 -49.75
CA PHE A 710 -13.76 -1.71 -50.35
C PHE A 710 -13.99 -0.48 -51.24
N ASP A 711 -13.22 0.58 -51.02
CA ASP A 711 -13.26 1.81 -51.80
C ASP A 711 -12.07 1.85 -52.78
N SER A 712 -12.30 1.34 -53.99
CA SER A 712 -11.30 1.37 -55.07
C SER A 712 -10.93 2.80 -55.49
N ILE A 713 -11.86 3.75 -55.34
CA ILE A 713 -11.64 5.14 -55.76
C ILE A 713 -10.73 5.85 -54.75
N LEU A 714 -10.89 5.57 -53.45
CA LEU A 714 -9.95 6.02 -52.43
C LEU A 714 -8.55 5.44 -52.69
N LEU A 715 -8.44 4.17 -53.09
CA LEU A 715 -7.15 3.57 -53.45
C LEU A 715 -6.50 4.31 -54.65
N ASP A 716 -7.26 4.58 -55.72
CA ASP A 716 -6.78 5.39 -56.85
C ASP A 716 -6.34 6.79 -56.40
N TYR A 717 -7.12 7.45 -55.53
CA TYR A 717 -6.78 8.76 -54.97
C TYR A 717 -5.49 8.76 -54.17
N ILE A 718 -5.25 7.74 -53.34
CA ILE A 718 -3.99 7.57 -52.58
C ILE A 718 -2.81 7.36 -53.53
N ILE A 719 -2.99 6.52 -54.56
CA ILE A 719 -1.95 6.20 -55.55
C ILE A 719 -1.57 7.44 -56.37
N ASP A 720 -2.54 8.23 -56.84
CA ASP A 720 -2.26 9.44 -57.60
C ASP A 720 -1.70 10.57 -56.74
N ALA A 721 -2.22 10.77 -55.52
CA ALA A 721 -1.65 11.70 -54.55
C ALA A 721 -0.18 11.36 -54.24
N SER A 722 0.14 10.07 -54.06
CA SER A 722 1.51 9.60 -53.84
C SER A 722 2.44 9.98 -55.00
N LYS A 723 2.02 9.76 -56.25
CA LYS A 723 2.81 10.11 -57.45
C LYS A 723 3.04 11.62 -57.61
N ILE A 724 2.04 12.43 -57.28
CA ILE A 724 2.04 13.88 -57.53
C ILE A 724 2.75 14.65 -56.39
N ILE A 725 2.59 14.21 -55.15
CA ILE A 725 2.88 15.03 -53.96
C ILE A 725 4.20 14.62 -53.29
N LEU A 726 4.51 13.33 -53.19
CA LEU A 726 5.78 12.86 -52.60
C LEU A 726 7.05 13.44 -53.26
N PRO A 727 7.11 13.72 -54.58
CA PRO A 727 8.29 14.32 -55.21
C PRO A 727 8.52 15.81 -54.87
N LEU A 728 7.60 16.49 -54.18
CA LEU A 728 7.72 17.91 -53.85
C LEU A 728 8.72 18.14 -52.71
N THR A 729 9.44 19.27 -52.75
CA THR A 729 10.69 19.45 -51.99
C THR A 729 10.50 19.87 -50.54
N THR A 730 9.37 20.47 -50.21
CA THR A 730 9.04 20.94 -48.86
C THR A 730 7.67 20.46 -48.41
N THR A 731 7.50 20.23 -47.11
CA THR A 731 6.20 19.88 -46.51
C THR A 731 5.13 20.96 -46.76
N LYS A 732 5.55 22.22 -46.94
CA LYS A 732 4.69 23.35 -47.32
C LYS A 732 4.11 23.17 -48.73
N GLU A 733 4.96 22.86 -49.72
CA GLU A 733 4.51 22.51 -51.08
C GLU A 733 3.60 21.26 -51.07
N GLN A 734 3.99 20.23 -50.31
CA GLN A 734 3.23 18.98 -50.20
C GLN A 734 1.82 19.19 -49.65
N VAL A 735 1.67 19.99 -48.59
CA VAL A 735 0.37 20.36 -48.01
C VAL A 735 -0.48 21.17 -49.00
N VAL A 736 0.11 22.16 -49.68
CA VAL A 736 -0.62 23.00 -50.66
C VAL A 736 -1.09 22.15 -51.84
N ALA A 737 -0.25 21.26 -52.37
CA ALA A 737 -0.61 20.35 -53.44
C ALA A 737 -1.70 19.35 -53.02
N LEU A 738 -1.65 18.84 -51.79
CA LEU A 738 -2.69 17.96 -51.26
C LEU A 738 -4.03 18.68 -51.11
N ALA A 739 -4.03 19.93 -50.62
CA ALA A 739 -5.23 20.73 -50.48
C ALA A 739 -5.92 21.00 -51.83
N LEU A 740 -5.14 21.33 -52.86
CA LEU A 740 -5.61 21.48 -54.23
C LEU A 740 -6.16 20.16 -54.80
N PHE A 741 -5.47 19.04 -54.59
CA PHE A 741 -5.89 17.71 -55.04
C PHE A 741 -7.23 17.29 -54.39
N VAL A 742 -7.36 17.47 -53.06
CA VAL A 742 -8.59 17.15 -52.32
C VAL A 742 -9.76 17.99 -52.80
N ALA A 743 -9.55 19.29 -53.06
CA ALA A 743 -10.59 20.15 -53.60
C ALA A 743 -11.02 19.73 -55.02
N ASP A 744 -10.07 19.42 -55.92
CA ASP A 744 -10.35 18.87 -57.26
C ASP A 744 -11.25 17.62 -57.17
N LYS A 745 -10.88 16.64 -56.33
CA LYS A 745 -11.65 15.40 -56.16
C LYS A 745 -13.04 15.58 -55.54
N MET A 746 -13.30 16.71 -54.87
CA MET A 746 -14.54 17.00 -54.15
C MET A 746 -15.29 18.24 -54.67
N GLY A 747 -15.09 18.62 -55.93
CA GLY A 747 -15.94 19.57 -56.65
C GLY A 747 -15.34 20.95 -56.93
N GLY A 748 -14.03 21.12 -56.74
CA GLY A 748 -13.29 22.35 -57.01
C GLY A 748 -13.41 23.43 -55.92
N PRO A 749 -12.78 24.60 -56.10
CA PRO A 749 -12.99 25.77 -55.23
C PRO A 749 -14.42 26.30 -55.36
N ILE A 750 -14.98 26.78 -54.26
CA ILE A 750 -16.37 27.29 -54.16
C ILE A 750 -16.32 28.79 -53.89
N GLU A 751 -17.13 29.59 -54.59
CA GLU A 751 -17.30 31.01 -54.25
C GLU A 751 -18.09 31.14 -52.93
N ARG A 752 -17.63 31.98 -51.99
CA ARG A 752 -18.21 32.10 -50.64
C ARG A 752 -19.73 32.26 -50.62
N ASP A 753 -20.24 33.14 -51.47
CA ASP A 753 -21.68 33.46 -51.53
C ASP A 753 -22.52 32.31 -52.15
N LYS A 754 -21.89 31.39 -52.89
CA LYS A 754 -22.53 30.28 -53.62
C LYS A 754 -22.52 28.94 -52.89
N LEU A 755 -22.10 28.89 -51.63
CA LEU A 755 -22.10 27.64 -50.85
C LEU A 755 -23.51 27.00 -50.80
N HIS A 756 -24.57 27.80 -50.85
CA HIS A 756 -25.96 27.36 -50.90
C HIS A 756 -26.40 26.79 -52.27
N GLU A 757 -25.68 27.08 -53.35
CA GLU A 757 -25.88 26.48 -54.68
C GLU A 757 -25.12 25.14 -54.82
N PHE A 758 -24.17 24.87 -53.93
CA PHE A 758 -23.34 23.67 -53.94
C PHE A 758 -24.08 22.48 -53.30
N SER A 759 -25.04 21.90 -54.02
CA SER A 759 -25.89 20.79 -53.55
C SER A 759 -25.08 19.51 -53.29
N TRP A 760 -24.49 19.42 -52.10
CA TRP A 760 -23.71 18.26 -51.65
C TRP A 760 -24.61 17.25 -50.92
N GLU A 761 -25.66 17.70 -50.25
CA GLU A 761 -26.66 16.87 -49.58
C GLU A 761 -27.31 15.91 -50.59
N LEU A 762 -27.77 16.45 -51.72
CA LEU A 762 -28.35 15.64 -52.81
C LEU A 762 -27.35 14.61 -53.36
N HIS A 763 -26.08 14.99 -53.54
CA HIS A 763 -25.03 14.07 -54.00
C HIS A 763 -24.79 12.92 -53.00
N ILE A 764 -24.87 13.19 -51.70
CA ILE A 764 -24.76 12.16 -50.67
C ILE A 764 -25.99 11.25 -50.69
N SER A 765 -27.20 11.80 -50.70
CA SER A 765 -28.45 11.01 -50.76
C SER A 765 -28.57 10.16 -52.03
N GLU A 766 -28.04 10.62 -53.17
CA GLU A 766 -27.92 9.83 -54.39
C GLU A 766 -27.01 8.59 -54.19
N ILE A 767 -25.89 8.72 -53.46
CA ILE A 767 -25.02 7.57 -53.11
C ILE A 767 -25.70 6.66 -52.09
N GLU A 768 -26.32 7.21 -51.04
CA GLU A 768 -26.99 6.41 -50.00
C GLU A 768 -28.15 5.59 -50.59
N PHE A 769 -28.86 6.14 -51.58
CA PHE A 769 -29.89 5.43 -52.35
C PHE A 769 -29.31 4.37 -53.29
N GLU A 770 -28.17 4.64 -53.95
CA GLU A 770 -27.44 3.66 -54.79
C GLU A 770 -26.97 2.45 -53.97
N LEU A 771 -26.40 2.72 -52.78
CA LEU A 771 -25.87 1.72 -51.85
C LEU A 771 -26.96 1.06 -50.98
N LYS A 772 -28.13 1.70 -50.85
CA LYS A 772 -29.23 1.34 -49.92
C LYS A 772 -28.81 1.32 -48.45
N CYS A 773 -27.85 2.16 -48.08
CA CYS A 773 -27.26 2.22 -46.75
C CYS A 773 -26.66 3.61 -46.51
N ASN A 774 -26.72 4.10 -45.27
CA ASN A 774 -26.11 5.37 -44.85
C ASN A 774 -24.57 5.31 -44.72
N VAL A 775 -23.94 4.14 -44.91
CA VAL A 775 -22.47 4.00 -44.90
C VAL A 775 -21.91 4.35 -46.29
N VAL A 776 -21.28 5.52 -46.40
CA VAL A 776 -20.82 6.11 -47.67
C VAL A 776 -19.29 6.05 -47.78
N PRO A 777 -18.72 5.29 -48.74
CA PRO A 777 -17.28 5.30 -49.01
C PRO A 777 -16.81 6.68 -49.50
N ILE A 778 -15.77 7.22 -48.87
CA ILE A 778 -15.31 8.60 -49.07
C ILE A 778 -14.92 8.92 -50.53
N GLY A 779 -14.41 7.94 -51.28
CA GLY A 779 -14.04 8.05 -52.69
C GLY A 779 -15.24 8.22 -53.62
N LYS A 780 -16.47 7.84 -53.23
CA LYS A 780 -17.68 8.14 -54.01
C LYS A 780 -18.11 9.60 -53.92
N ILE A 781 -17.68 10.35 -52.90
CA ILE A 781 -18.11 11.72 -52.65
C ILE A 781 -17.40 12.67 -53.62
N LYS A 782 -18.11 13.15 -54.66
CA LYS A 782 -17.58 14.09 -55.68
C LYS A 782 -17.93 15.55 -55.40
N LYS A 783 -18.84 15.81 -54.47
CA LYS A 783 -19.17 17.14 -53.95
C LYS A 783 -19.03 17.10 -52.42
N GLY A 784 -17.91 17.59 -51.91
CA GLY A 784 -17.60 17.58 -50.49
C GLY A 784 -17.67 18.96 -49.87
N THR A 785 -18.35 19.08 -48.72
CA THR A 785 -18.27 20.25 -47.83
C THR A 785 -17.07 20.12 -46.87
N PHE A 786 -16.88 21.08 -45.97
CA PHE A 786 -15.75 21.20 -45.03
C PHE A 786 -15.27 19.86 -44.46
N TYR A 787 -16.15 19.08 -43.82
CA TYR A 787 -15.75 17.84 -43.16
C TYR A 787 -15.43 16.68 -44.12
N HIS A 788 -16.10 16.59 -45.27
CA HIS A 788 -15.73 15.62 -46.32
C HIS A 788 -14.31 15.89 -46.82
N ARG A 789 -13.99 17.16 -47.09
CA ARG A 789 -12.66 17.56 -47.57
C ARG A 789 -11.59 17.39 -46.50
N ALA A 790 -11.86 17.83 -45.26
CA ALA A 790 -10.89 17.72 -44.17
C ALA A 790 -10.58 16.26 -43.80
N LEU A 791 -11.59 15.38 -43.86
CA LEU A 791 -11.38 13.94 -43.68
C LEU A 791 -10.57 13.33 -44.83
N LEU A 792 -10.91 13.62 -46.10
CA LEU A 792 -10.14 13.09 -47.24
C LEU A 792 -8.68 13.59 -47.22
N PHE A 793 -8.46 14.87 -46.87
CA PHE A 793 -7.13 15.42 -46.65
C PHE A 793 -6.37 14.64 -45.57
N LYS A 794 -6.97 14.42 -44.39
CA LYS A 794 -6.35 13.64 -43.30
C LYS A 794 -5.99 12.22 -43.74
N VAL A 795 -6.92 11.52 -44.40
CA VAL A 795 -6.72 10.13 -44.86
C VAL A 795 -5.58 10.02 -45.86
N ILE A 796 -5.52 10.90 -46.86
CA ILE A 796 -4.45 10.87 -47.86
C ILE A 796 -3.13 11.31 -47.22
N ALA A 797 -3.13 12.37 -46.39
CA ALA A 797 -1.96 12.84 -45.66
C ALA A 797 -1.33 11.73 -44.81
N ASP A 798 -2.15 10.98 -44.07
CA ASP A 798 -1.73 9.83 -43.27
C ASP A 798 -1.15 8.68 -44.10
N ARG A 799 -1.65 8.46 -45.33
CA ARG A 799 -1.10 7.47 -46.28
C ARG A 799 0.22 7.90 -46.93
N ILE A 800 0.45 9.21 -47.11
CA ILE A 800 1.66 9.76 -47.76
C ILE A 800 2.65 10.40 -46.77
N GLY A 801 2.44 10.26 -45.46
CA GLY A 801 3.39 10.69 -44.42
C GLY A 801 3.37 12.18 -44.06
N ILE A 802 2.33 12.93 -44.43
CA ILE A 802 2.16 14.34 -44.06
C ILE A 802 1.46 14.43 -42.71
N GLY A 803 2.19 14.84 -41.67
CA GLY A 803 1.64 15.00 -40.32
C GLY A 803 0.63 16.15 -40.21
N CYS A 804 -0.66 15.81 -40.13
CA CYS A 804 -1.75 16.78 -39.90
C CYS A 804 -2.76 16.29 -38.85
N SER A 805 -3.35 17.24 -38.11
CA SER A 805 -4.52 17.00 -37.27
C SER A 805 -5.81 16.99 -38.11
N LEU A 806 -6.88 16.43 -37.56
CA LEU A 806 -8.25 16.62 -38.04
C LEU A 806 -9.10 17.14 -36.87
N VAL A 807 -9.72 18.30 -37.06
CA VAL A 807 -10.45 19.01 -36.00
C VAL A 807 -11.88 19.28 -36.47
N ARG A 808 -12.88 18.91 -35.66
CA ARG A 808 -14.31 19.17 -35.91
C ARG A 808 -14.73 20.46 -35.21
N GLY A 809 -15.49 21.29 -35.91
CA GLY A 809 -16.12 22.49 -35.36
C GLY A 809 -17.65 22.36 -35.28
N GLU A 810 -18.29 23.48 -34.98
CA GLU A 810 -19.75 23.60 -34.97
C GLU A 810 -20.33 23.60 -36.40
N TYR A 811 -21.66 23.47 -36.51
CA TYR A 811 -22.45 23.59 -37.75
C TYR A 811 -21.93 22.77 -38.95
N GLY A 812 -21.32 21.61 -38.70
CA GLY A 812 -20.80 20.71 -39.73
C GLY A 812 -19.42 21.11 -40.28
N ARG A 813 -18.65 21.95 -39.59
CA ARG A 813 -17.27 22.27 -39.98
C ARG A 813 -16.28 21.22 -39.52
N ALA A 814 -15.21 21.07 -40.30
CA ALA A 814 -13.95 20.51 -39.84
C ALA A 814 -12.81 21.07 -40.68
N TRP A 815 -11.59 21.03 -40.15
CA TRP A 815 -10.38 21.50 -40.81
C TRP A 815 -9.18 20.62 -40.44
N ASN A 816 -8.08 20.83 -41.15
CA ASN A 816 -6.79 20.23 -40.83
C ASN A 816 -5.83 21.29 -40.30
N GLU A 817 -5.03 20.88 -39.33
CA GLU A 817 -3.96 21.70 -38.78
C GLU A 817 -2.62 21.03 -39.06
N VAL A 818 -1.70 21.78 -39.68
CA VAL A 818 -0.35 21.33 -40.01
C VAL A 818 0.67 22.17 -39.24
N LYS A 819 1.79 21.55 -38.84
CA LYS A 819 2.90 22.25 -38.19
C LYS A 819 4.03 22.45 -39.20
N LEU A 820 4.29 23.71 -39.55
CA LEU A 820 5.28 24.10 -40.56
C LEU A 820 6.31 25.05 -39.94
N VAL A 821 7.55 24.97 -40.39
CA VAL A 821 8.61 25.93 -40.02
C VAL A 821 8.60 27.09 -41.01
N ASP A 822 8.64 28.31 -40.49
CA ASP A 822 8.71 29.53 -41.31
C ASP A 822 10.11 29.71 -41.92
N ASP A 823 10.14 30.23 -43.14
CA ASP A 823 11.37 30.66 -43.83
C ASP A 823 12.08 31.75 -43.01
N SER A 824 13.41 31.65 -42.81
CA SER A 824 14.08 32.53 -41.84
C SER A 824 14.09 34.00 -42.28
N PRO A 825 13.57 34.94 -41.46
CA PRO A 825 13.57 36.36 -41.81
C PRO A 825 15.03 36.83 -41.91
N GLN A 826 15.32 37.61 -42.96
CA GLN A 826 16.67 38.04 -43.38
C GLN A 826 17.58 36.95 -43.98
N GLY A 827 17.10 35.72 -44.23
CA GLY A 827 17.85 34.72 -45.02
C GLY A 827 19.09 34.15 -44.31
N ILE A 828 19.12 34.21 -42.98
CA ILE A 828 20.19 33.60 -42.17
C ILE A 828 20.01 32.08 -42.20
N THR A 829 20.87 31.40 -42.96
CA THR A 829 20.92 29.93 -43.00
C THR A 829 21.33 29.35 -41.65
N GLY A 830 20.47 28.50 -41.08
CA GLY A 830 20.73 27.76 -39.83
C GLY A 830 19.93 28.23 -38.61
N LEU A 831 19.11 29.28 -38.72
CA LEU A 831 18.22 29.68 -37.62
C LEU A 831 16.94 28.84 -37.65
N LEU A 832 16.88 27.78 -36.84
CA LEU A 832 15.68 26.96 -36.66
C LEU A 832 14.62 27.71 -35.84
N LEU A 833 13.62 28.26 -36.54
CA LEU A 833 12.42 28.79 -35.90
C LEU A 833 11.54 27.63 -35.36
N PRO A 834 10.79 27.84 -34.26
CA PRO A 834 9.82 26.86 -33.80
C PRO A 834 8.71 26.69 -34.85
N PRO A 835 8.25 25.46 -35.12
CA PRO A 835 7.17 25.22 -36.07
C PRO A 835 5.85 25.81 -35.56
N GLN A 836 5.12 26.47 -36.45
CA GLN A 836 3.85 27.13 -36.18
C GLN A 836 2.69 26.33 -36.76
N THR A 837 1.53 26.42 -36.11
CA THR A 837 0.29 25.78 -36.58
C THR A 837 -0.36 26.62 -37.68
N TYR A 838 -0.64 25.98 -38.80
CA TYR A 838 -1.41 26.53 -39.91
C TYR A 838 -2.67 25.70 -40.15
N ILE A 839 -3.79 26.39 -40.36
CA ILE A 839 -5.06 25.82 -40.80
C ILE A 839 -5.04 25.74 -42.32
N VAL A 840 -5.39 24.56 -42.85
CA VAL A 840 -5.48 24.32 -44.29
C VAL A 840 -6.86 24.73 -44.79
N GLU A 841 -6.90 25.71 -45.69
CA GLU A 841 -8.12 26.07 -46.43
C GLU A 841 -8.38 25.01 -47.51
N LEU A 842 -9.62 24.51 -47.58
CA LEU A 842 -10.04 23.45 -48.52
C LEU A 842 -11.31 23.79 -49.33
N MET A 843 -11.90 24.97 -49.15
CA MET A 843 -13.24 25.31 -49.67
C MET A 843 -13.19 26.46 -50.68
N TYR A 844 -12.77 27.64 -50.23
CA TYR A 844 -12.86 28.90 -50.98
C TYR A 844 -11.57 29.26 -51.72
N GLN A 845 -10.41 28.93 -51.13
CA GLN A 845 -9.08 29.14 -51.68
C GLN A 845 -8.18 27.94 -51.33
N PRO A 846 -8.44 26.74 -51.89
CA PRO A 846 -7.78 25.51 -51.47
C PRO A 846 -6.26 25.60 -51.54
N GLY A 847 -5.59 25.25 -50.45
CA GLY A 847 -4.14 25.39 -50.30
C GLY A 847 -3.68 26.75 -49.76
N CYS A 848 -4.60 27.65 -49.41
CA CYS A 848 -4.26 28.76 -48.54
C CYS A 848 -3.91 28.23 -47.12
N LEU A 849 -2.85 28.76 -46.52
CA LEU A 849 -2.35 28.36 -45.20
C LEU A 849 -2.53 29.53 -44.24
N MET A 850 -3.58 29.46 -43.42
CA MET A 850 -3.94 30.52 -42.48
C MET A 850 -3.29 30.23 -41.14
N LYS A 851 -2.52 31.17 -40.59
CA LYS A 851 -1.85 30.99 -39.30
C LYS A 851 -2.89 30.90 -38.18
N GLN A 852 -2.77 29.92 -37.28
CA GLN A 852 -3.72 29.74 -36.17
C GLN A 852 -3.79 31.01 -35.31
N GLY A 853 -5.01 31.54 -35.11
CA GLY A 853 -5.25 32.82 -34.43
C GLY A 853 -5.01 34.08 -35.28
N SER A 854 -5.02 33.97 -36.62
CA SER A 854 -5.15 35.13 -37.52
C SER A 854 -6.62 35.41 -37.83
N ALA A 855 -6.94 36.64 -38.23
CA ALA A 855 -8.33 37.02 -38.55
C ALA A 855 -8.91 36.22 -39.73
N GLU A 856 -8.07 35.77 -40.65
CA GLU A 856 -8.43 34.90 -41.77
C GLU A 856 -8.76 33.47 -41.31
N ALA A 857 -7.95 32.94 -40.37
CA ALA A 857 -8.23 31.66 -39.72
C ALA A 857 -9.55 31.71 -38.94
N ASP A 858 -9.72 32.70 -38.06
CA ASP A 858 -10.92 32.84 -37.25
C ASP A 858 -12.19 33.02 -38.11
N TYR A 859 -12.09 33.76 -39.23
CA TYR A 859 -13.18 33.87 -40.21
C TYR A 859 -13.54 32.51 -40.83
N TYR A 860 -12.55 31.70 -41.21
CA TYR A 860 -12.78 30.36 -41.79
C TYR A 860 -13.39 29.39 -40.78
N LEU A 861 -13.05 29.52 -39.49
CA LEU A 861 -13.62 28.71 -38.42
C LEU A 861 -15.07 29.07 -38.07
N CYS A 862 -15.39 30.37 -38.06
CA CYS A 862 -16.63 30.87 -37.44
C CYS A 862 -17.77 31.26 -38.39
N ILE A 863 -17.56 31.35 -39.72
CA ILE A 863 -18.55 31.87 -40.69
C ILE A 863 -18.84 30.90 -41.83
#